data_AF-A0A928A5Y8-F1
#
_entry.id   AF-A0A928A5Y8-F1
#
_cell.length_a   1.000
_cell.length_b   1.000
_cell.length_c   1.000
_cell.angle_alpha   90.00
_cell.angle_beta   90.00
_cell.angle_gamma   90.00
#
_symmetry.space_group_name_H-M   'P 1'
#
loop_
_entity.id
_entity.type
_entity.pdbx_description
1 polymer ?
#
loop_
_entity_poly.entity_id
_entity_poly.type
_entity_poly.pdbx_seq_one_letter_code
_entity_poly.pdbx_strand_id
1 'polypeptide(L)'
;MKKRFSLLIIIVICLFFFTGCKKDKDIDNPNLDEGSVARKAATFYCAPDATSSGAGTESDPTSFFNAVKSAVPGDVFLLKGGSYKAGNRIQLDLNGAAGKYITVKPASDSEDVIFDFSEMAFLGSNRGIQVYGDYWHFYDITVTGAGDNGMYISGNHNLIENCVFYNNRDTGLQIGRGYSEETTIDEWPSYNLIKNCTSFGNFDGETFGENADGFAAKLTVGYGNVFDGCIAYRNSDDGWDLYAKEDSGNIGTVVLYNCVSFENGYLPYKIDRIDKAGNTYQSYDTLNGDGIGFKLGGSTMEGDVIMENCVAFNNKLHGFSDNSNPGVISLKNCTAYNNCIGLNHENGEVDDRGIEGVTNKSNNIDLARTNKSYNNFYGVVSYINNQAAFDGSGDSSYNEDAFRGSVAYSIFNTGYNAKVKTENYVTYTGYTDGSSYHSETVDKSFSGGVEFVGISDESFASLENINAVCDGVANIASLASYHDSLRNSDKSVNLGDLLKIVDENLLTYANNNPIGANLSKSSFDAYTHYANPDFTGLTTENEIAVRSAMSVIEVLVDSNAVYQNFEIPKLVHGCDVVWSSSNASVLKIEKDEKVSVSTTVLGNVTVTTPKTDTSVKLTATVSRGDATEVKEFDLIIKGKEQTLGNVVSTDDDVIRVDIYGQYIVPKIYALDDSSISNAELPADLYDIDYSYRYASSRVSQYYSVDGVYTSVPGVYEVTATATLKSNGSKSVYAYKVYVVDPNCEVDFSSSMINIALTRDGFMISGELSNIDGAVYAVASETPIALTRDELLNHKDVQSVQISTDYIDANFVANNKNIKTDSTTQYYVNYVVANRNKTNTSNEVRSFQVDIFDVTTVDQFYQIATKGSIEGTSGNPTIYSLKNDLDFTDYEWVIKAKADCAAFYGLFNGNNHTIKNLIVEGDAGGSTQTVNLFYKVSGGTVMNLNFDNIKLKSTDLETGAKIIGIVGDLQGGYLHNIKMHNIAAYGREGVGALVGQVTGGYNYITQCSLVNECDEEGNTDYVIAAYNKYAGGIVGNCQKNSDQAVVDLTIQDCYVKATIGNGEDAGGNTGGIIGRAKNDSTACKLTVERCYYEGLIIAKGQYNAGIVGDFDNGVGHVVIKNNYSVATFRYNGELLDPFNIPLSKAEKYAHKNSNPIVGRAVKAEAGIYETKDNFGTWSEYYADHIISQSIVFDLSSTDEETGETKLFNISELFVKNRLKMDLDNVWKFEDGVLTLR
;
A
#
# COMPACT_ATOMS: atom_id res chain seq x y z
N MET A 1 -6.03 20.85 65.11
CA MET A 1 -5.26 21.81 65.95
C MET A 1 -4.84 22.97 65.04
N LYS A 2 -5.43 24.18 65.14
CA LYS A 2 -4.89 25.36 65.87
C LYS A 2 -3.39 25.56 65.60
N LYS A 3 -2.83 26.70 65.17
CA LYS A 3 -3.23 28.10 64.89
C LYS A 3 -2.00 28.68 64.12
N ARG A 4 -2.17 29.36 62.98
CA ARG A 4 -2.19 30.84 62.80
C ARG A 4 -1.02 31.61 63.42
N PHE A 5 -0.30 32.35 62.57
CA PHE A 5 -0.13 33.83 62.57
C PHE A 5 0.31 34.22 61.13
N SER A 6 -0.52 34.86 60.28
CA SER A 6 -0.90 36.29 60.23
C SER A 6 0.32 37.18 59.92
N LEU A 7 0.36 38.10 58.95
CA LEU A 7 -0.69 38.86 58.26
C LEU A 7 -0.07 39.73 57.13
N LEU A 8 -0.81 39.95 56.03
CA LEU A 8 -0.89 41.19 55.20
C LEU A 8 0.34 41.61 54.33
N ILE A 9 0.26 42.01 53.06
CA ILE A 9 -0.83 42.22 52.08
C ILE A 9 -0.17 42.49 50.70
N ILE A 10 -0.73 41.87 49.64
CA ILE A 10 -1.03 42.38 48.28
C ILE A 10 0.10 43.02 47.44
N ILE A 11 0.11 42.61 46.16
CA ILE A 11 0.95 42.98 45.00
C ILE A 11 2.15 42.03 44.81
N VAL A 12 2.20 41.45 43.60
CA VAL A 12 3.21 40.55 43.01
C VAL A 12 2.89 39.04 43.18
N ILE A 13 2.75 38.37 42.02
CA ILE A 13 2.59 36.91 41.77
C ILE A 13 1.14 36.38 41.72
N CYS A 14 0.36 36.89 40.77
CA CYS A 14 -0.70 36.14 40.08
C CYS A 14 -0.64 36.54 38.59
N LEU A 15 0.19 35.86 37.79
CA LEU A 15 0.18 35.85 36.31
C LEU A 15 1.37 35.03 35.82
N PHE A 16 1.33 33.71 35.97
CA PHE A 16 2.08 32.78 35.13
C PHE A 16 1.28 31.48 35.04
N PHE A 17 1.25 30.93 33.82
CA PHE A 17 0.47 29.80 33.32
C PHE A 17 -0.90 30.16 32.72
N PHE A 18 -1.02 29.88 31.42
CA PHE A 18 -2.05 30.23 30.44
C PHE A 18 -1.92 31.60 29.76
N THR A 19 -1.12 31.68 28.69
CA THR A 19 -1.57 32.06 27.33
C THR A 19 -0.39 32.14 26.35
N GLY A 20 -0.47 31.36 25.26
CA GLY A 20 -0.04 31.72 23.91
C GLY A 20 1.45 31.83 23.58
N CYS A 21 2.05 30.74 23.08
CA CYS A 21 3.07 30.87 22.03
C CYS A 21 2.37 30.75 20.67
N LYS A 22 2.01 31.91 20.10
CA LYS A 22 2.00 32.07 18.64
C LYS A 22 3.46 32.12 18.20
N LYS A 23 3.81 31.36 17.18
CA LYS A 23 5.05 31.52 16.41
C LYS A 23 4.98 32.87 15.69
N ASP A 24 5.69 33.87 16.19
CA ASP A 24 6.18 34.97 15.36
C ASP A 24 7.51 34.50 14.75
N LYS A 25 7.56 34.37 13.42
CA LYS A 25 8.79 34.17 12.62
C LYS A 25 9.53 35.51 12.50
N ASP A 26 9.90 36.10 13.63
CA ASP A 26 10.88 37.19 13.71
C ASP A 26 11.83 36.88 14.86
N ILE A 27 12.96 36.25 14.55
CA ILE A 27 14.08 36.20 15.48
C ILE A 27 14.72 37.59 15.46
N ASP A 28 14.29 38.43 16.40
CA ASP A 28 15.09 39.57 16.83
C ASP A 28 16.37 39.04 17.47
N ASN A 29 17.46 39.21 16.72
CA ASN A 29 18.84 38.97 17.11
C ASN A 29 19.18 39.78 18.37
N PRO A 30 19.41 39.17 19.56
CA PRO A 30 19.70 39.94 20.76
C PRO A 30 21.20 40.24 20.81
N ASN A 31 21.67 41.13 19.93
CA ASN A 31 22.92 41.89 20.05
C ASN A 31 23.12 42.91 18.89
N LEU A 32 22.09 43.69 18.55
CA LEU A 32 22.29 44.89 17.75
C LEU A 32 22.36 46.11 18.67
N ASP A 33 23.59 46.41 19.08
CA ASP A 33 23.99 47.74 19.50
C ASP A 33 23.67 48.70 18.34
N GLU A 34 22.87 49.75 18.61
CA GLU A 34 22.51 50.80 17.65
C GLU A 34 23.80 51.53 17.20
N GLY A 35 24.44 50.99 16.17
CA GLY A 35 25.71 51.52 15.64
C GLY A 35 26.46 50.61 14.66
N SER A 36 26.02 49.37 14.40
CA SER A 36 26.68 48.53 13.39
C SER A 36 26.25 48.92 11.97
N VAL A 37 27.15 49.55 11.24
CA VAL A 37 27.04 49.67 9.79
C VAL A 37 27.03 48.24 9.24
N ALA A 38 25.93 47.81 8.60
CA ALA A 38 25.88 46.53 7.92
C ALA A 38 27.11 46.38 7.03
N ARG A 39 27.92 45.35 7.30
CA ARG A 39 29.15 45.08 6.56
C ARG A 39 28.78 44.92 5.09
N LYS A 40 29.41 45.70 4.20
CA LYS A 40 29.23 45.55 2.75
C LYS A 40 29.84 44.23 2.29
N ALA A 41 29.23 43.63 1.27
CA ALA A 41 29.76 42.48 0.55
C ALA A 41 31.26 42.71 0.21
N ALA A 42 32.07 41.69 0.46
CA ALA A 42 33.50 41.72 0.24
C ALA A 42 34.00 40.41 -0.37
N THR A 43 35.23 40.44 -0.89
CA THR A 43 35.93 39.26 -1.37
C THR A 43 36.98 38.84 -0.35
N PHE A 44 36.99 37.56 0.00
CA PHE A 44 37.94 36.95 0.94
C PHE A 44 38.79 35.92 0.23
N TYR A 45 40.11 36.05 0.35
CA TYR A 45 41.02 34.96 0.00
C TYR A 45 41.19 34.03 1.19
N CYS A 46 41.01 32.72 0.95
CA CYS A 46 41.26 31.68 1.94
C CYS A 46 42.31 30.69 1.45
N ALA A 47 43.02 30.05 2.37
CA ALA A 47 43.99 29.01 2.08
C ALA A 47 43.91 27.88 3.14
N PRO A 48 44.31 26.64 2.82
CA PRO A 48 44.20 25.51 3.74
C PRO A 48 44.88 25.73 5.10
N ASP A 49 46.09 26.31 5.09
CA ASP A 49 46.91 26.54 6.28
C ASP A 49 46.75 27.97 6.86
N ALA A 50 45.78 28.74 6.38
CA ALA A 50 45.57 30.11 6.84
C ALA A 50 44.98 30.15 8.26
N THR A 51 45.47 31.09 9.07
CA THR A 51 44.96 31.31 10.44
C THR A 51 43.68 32.15 10.42
N SER A 52 42.87 32.06 11.48
CA SER A 52 41.67 32.90 11.66
C SER A 52 41.99 34.40 11.79
N SER A 53 43.23 34.76 12.08
CA SER A 53 43.69 36.16 12.16
C SER A 53 44.15 36.76 10.83
N GLY A 54 44.19 35.99 9.74
CA GLY A 54 44.56 36.51 8.42
C GLY A 54 43.57 37.57 7.93
N ALA A 55 44.08 38.61 7.26
CA ALA A 55 43.26 39.74 6.81
C ALA A 55 42.25 39.41 5.70
N GLY A 56 42.32 38.21 5.10
CA GLY A 56 41.43 37.78 4.01
C GLY A 56 41.81 38.38 2.66
N THR A 57 43.05 38.86 2.51
CA THR A 57 43.59 39.41 1.25
C THR A 57 44.42 38.35 0.53
N GLU A 58 44.69 38.52 -0.76
CA GLU A 58 45.47 37.55 -1.53
C GLU A 58 46.87 37.27 -0.92
N SER A 59 47.53 38.31 -0.40
CA SER A 59 48.85 38.20 0.25
C SER A 59 48.79 37.71 1.70
N ASP A 60 47.64 37.80 2.35
CA ASP A 60 47.40 37.39 3.74
C ASP A 60 46.01 36.73 3.86
N PRO A 61 45.86 35.49 3.36
CA PRO A 61 44.59 34.79 3.31
C PRO A 61 44.12 34.40 4.72
N THR A 62 42.82 34.19 4.87
CA THR A 62 42.20 33.77 6.15
C THR A 62 41.66 32.34 6.10
N SER A 63 41.27 31.79 7.24
CA SER A 63 40.65 30.46 7.32
C SER A 63 39.20 30.50 6.80
N PHE A 64 38.86 29.66 5.81
CA PHE A 64 37.49 29.54 5.28
C PHE A 64 36.48 29.20 6.39
N PHE A 65 36.77 28.18 7.21
CA PHE A 65 35.92 27.69 8.29
C PHE A 65 35.51 28.76 9.32
N ASN A 66 36.31 29.82 9.45
CA ASN A 66 36.00 30.94 10.33
C ASN A 66 35.32 32.08 9.57
N ALA A 67 35.80 32.43 8.38
CA ALA A 67 35.27 33.56 7.61
C ALA A 67 33.80 33.33 7.18
N VAL A 68 33.46 32.10 6.79
CA VAL A 68 32.12 31.74 6.30
C VAL A 68 31.00 31.92 7.34
N LYS A 69 31.32 31.84 8.64
CA LYS A 69 30.37 32.01 9.76
C LYS A 69 29.81 33.44 9.90
N SER A 70 30.36 34.40 9.15
CA SER A 70 29.97 35.81 9.17
C SER A 70 29.68 36.35 7.76
N ALA A 71 29.35 35.45 6.83
CA ALA A 71 29.02 35.78 5.46
C ALA A 71 27.78 36.70 5.40
N VAL A 72 27.76 37.59 4.42
CA VAL A 72 26.60 38.43 4.10
C VAL A 72 26.26 38.29 2.61
N PRO A 73 25.01 38.57 2.18
CA PRO A 73 24.64 38.47 0.76
C PRO A 73 25.61 39.19 -0.18
N GLY A 74 26.14 38.46 -1.16
CA GLY A 74 27.13 38.95 -2.13
C GLY A 74 28.60 38.78 -1.73
N ASP A 75 28.90 38.21 -0.55
CA ASP A 75 30.28 37.84 -0.20
C ASP A 75 30.83 36.77 -1.16
N VAL A 76 32.12 36.87 -1.50
CA VAL A 76 32.83 35.91 -2.36
C VAL A 76 34.06 35.36 -1.65
N PHE A 77 34.10 34.05 -1.42
CA PHE A 77 35.24 33.31 -0.87
C PHE A 77 36.06 32.70 -2.01
N LEU A 78 37.24 33.25 -2.26
CA LEU A 78 38.23 32.78 -3.21
C LEU A 78 39.21 31.82 -2.51
N LEU A 79 39.11 30.54 -2.81
CA LEU A 79 39.88 29.48 -2.17
C LEU A 79 41.16 29.21 -2.96
N LYS A 80 42.33 29.37 -2.34
CA LYS A 80 43.60 28.88 -2.92
C LYS A 80 43.59 27.35 -2.94
N GLY A 81 44.27 26.75 -3.92
CA GLY A 81 44.29 25.31 -4.12
C GLY A 81 44.92 24.57 -2.95
N GLY A 82 44.47 23.33 -2.78
CA GLY A 82 44.87 22.42 -1.72
C GLY A 82 43.69 21.79 -0.98
N SER A 83 44.03 20.92 -0.02
CA SER A 83 43.08 20.17 0.79
C SER A 83 42.76 20.91 2.10
N TYR A 84 41.51 21.35 2.23
CA TYR A 84 40.93 21.97 3.41
C TYR A 84 40.36 20.88 4.32
N LYS A 85 41.20 20.41 5.25
CA LYS A 85 40.85 19.33 6.17
C LYS A 85 39.83 19.75 7.22
N ALA A 86 38.77 18.96 7.38
CA ALA A 86 37.72 19.19 8.37
C ALA A 86 37.28 17.89 9.05
N GLY A 87 37.50 17.78 10.36
CA GLY A 87 36.95 16.66 11.15
C GLY A 87 35.49 16.86 11.58
N ASN A 88 34.87 18.00 11.26
CA ASN A 88 33.50 18.36 11.63
C ASN A 88 32.75 18.95 10.43
N ARG A 89 31.42 18.86 10.46
CA ARG A 89 30.50 19.40 9.45
C ARG A 89 30.73 20.89 9.23
N ILE A 90 30.77 21.31 7.97
CA ILE A 90 30.66 22.72 7.57
C ILE A 90 29.18 23.06 7.50
N GLN A 91 28.69 23.83 8.47
CA GLN A 91 27.29 24.25 8.54
C GLN A 91 27.13 25.67 8.01
N LEU A 92 26.19 25.86 7.07
CA LEU A 92 25.92 27.14 6.39
C LEU A 92 24.47 27.56 6.66
N ASP A 93 24.26 28.36 7.69
CA ASP A 93 22.94 28.83 8.13
C ASP A 93 22.55 30.21 7.54
N LEU A 94 23.52 30.93 6.97
CA LEU A 94 23.33 32.30 6.52
C LEU A 94 22.78 32.34 5.10
N ASN A 95 21.86 33.26 4.82
CA ASN A 95 21.26 33.41 3.50
C ASN A 95 22.01 34.43 2.64
N GLY A 96 22.13 34.13 1.35
CA GLY A 96 22.33 35.13 0.32
C GLY A 96 21.02 35.88 0.01
N ALA A 97 20.91 36.40 -1.20
CA ALA A 97 19.65 36.94 -1.71
C ALA A 97 19.58 36.76 -3.24
N ALA A 98 18.39 36.92 -3.82
CA ALA A 98 18.21 36.92 -5.27
C ALA A 98 19.20 37.89 -5.96
N GLY A 99 20.00 37.35 -6.90
CA GLY A 99 21.06 38.10 -7.60
C GLY A 99 22.30 38.46 -6.75
N LYS A 100 22.38 38.02 -5.49
CA LYS A 100 23.49 38.27 -4.55
C LYS A 100 23.82 37.01 -3.75
N TYR A 101 24.26 35.99 -4.46
CA TYR A 101 24.70 34.73 -3.86
C TYR A 101 25.85 34.94 -2.88
N ILE A 102 25.93 34.09 -1.86
CA ILE A 102 27.20 33.89 -1.15
C ILE A 102 27.99 32.87 -1.96
N THR A 103 29.11 33.29 -2.55
CA THR A 103 29.86 32.47 -3.51
C THR A 103 31.11 31.87 -2.88
N VAL A 104 31.29 30.56 -3.04
CA VAL A 104 32.50 29.81 -2.67
C VAL A 104 33.10 29.21 -3.92
N LYS A 105 34.32 29.61 -4.28
CA LYS A 105 34.97 29.17 -5.52
C LYS A 105 36.49 29.19 -5.45
N PRO A 106 37.20 28.48 -6.33
CA PRO A 106 38.64 28.62 -6.49
C PRO A 106 39.08 30.07 -6.76
N ALA A 107 40.26 30.43 -6.27
CA ALA A 107 40.87 31.74 -6.52
C ALA A 107 41.22 31.93 -8.00
N SER A 108 41.41 30.84 -8.74
CA SER A 108 41.49 30.80 -10.21
C SER A 108 41.08 29.42 -10.72
N ASP A 109 40.68 29.33 -11.99
CA ASP A 109 40.19 28.08 -12.61
C ASP A 109 41.25 26.97 -12.77
N SER A 110 42.51 27.22 -12.37
CA SER A 110 43.59 26.22 -12.35
C SER A 110 43.92 25.69 -10.95
N GLU A 111 43.19 26.14 -9.93
CA GLU A 111 43.43 25.77 -8.53
C GLU A 111 42.46 24.66 -8.11
N ASP A 112 42.99 23.48 -7.78
CA ASP A 112 42.18 22.37 -7.27
C ASP A 112 41.87 22.58 -5.78
N VAL A 113 40.58 22.73 -5.46
CA VAL A 113 40.12 22.96 -4.09
C VAL A 113 39.33 21.75 -3.58
N ILE A 114 39.85 21.13 -2.52
CA ILE A 114 39.28 19.90 -1.95
C ILE A 114 38.86 20.17 -0.50
N PHE A 115 37.59 19.98 -0.17
CA PHE A 115 37.15 19.79 1.21
C PHE A 115 37.27 18.32 1.58
N ASP A 116 38.26 18.02 2.42
CA ASP A 116 38.62 16.66 2.82
C ASP A 116 38.14 16.38 4.24
N PHE A 117 37.13 15.54 4.32
CA PHE A 117 36.50 15.11 5.57
C PHE A 117 37.00 13.74 6.03
N SER A 118 38.07 13.18 5.47
CA SER A 118 38.54 11.82 5.79
C SER A 118 38.88 11.59 7.28
N GLU A 119 39.03 12.65 8.09
CA GLU A 119 39.21 12.58 9.55
C GLU A 119 37.87 12.54 10.33
N MET A 120 36.73 12.73 9.65
CA MET A 120 35.39 12.69 10.21
C MET A 120 34.97 11.25 10.51
N ALA A 121 34.35 11.03 11.68
CA ALA A 121 33.85 9.71 12.07
C ALA A 121 32.63 9.31 11.24
N PHE A 122 32.46 8.01 10.98
CA PHE A 122 31.32 7.48 10.23
C PHE A 122 30.15 7.30 11.19
N LEU A 123 29.17 8.21 11.10
CA LEU A 123 27.99 8.25 11.97
C LEU A 123 26.85 8.91 11.21
N GLY A 124 25.62 8.46 11.44
CA GLY A 124 24.44 9.12 10.89
C GLY A 124 24.42 10.61 11.23
N SER A 125 24.12 11.45 10.25
CA SER A 125 24.23 12.91 10.30
C SER A 125 25.66 13.49 10.30
N ASN A 126 26.76 12.74 10.14
CA ASN A 126 28.09 13.34 9.96
C ASN A 126 28.31 13.82 8.51
N ARG A 127 27.44 14.71 8.05
CA ARG A 127 27.48 15.32 6.72
C ARG A 127 28.71 16.20 6.57
N GLY A 128 29.32 16.21 5.39
CA GLY A 128 30.46 17.08 5.09
C GLY A 128 30.05 18.55 5.09
N ILE A 129 29.24 18.94 4.11
CA ILE A 129 28.69 20.30 3.98
C ILE A 129 27.17 20.26 4.15
N GLN A 130 26.64 21.04 5.09
CA GLN A 130 25.19 21.21 5.28
C GLN A 130 24.79 22.64 4.94
N VAL A 131 23.97 22.79 3.90
CA VAL A 131 23.48 24.06 3.38
C VAL A 131 22.05 24.28 3.88
N TYR A 132 21.90 24.91 5.04
CA TYR A 132 20.59 25.32 5.55
C TYR A 132 20.10 26.61 4.90
N GLY A 133 21.03 27.52 4.57
CA GLY A 133 20.70 28.82 4.00
C GLY A 133 20.33 28.81 2.51
N ASP A 134 19.70 29.89 2.08
CA ASP A 134 19.28 30.12 0.71
C ASP A 134 20.35 30.87 -0.11
N TYR A 135 20.31 30.76 -1.44
CA TYR A 135 21.17 31.51 -2.37
C TYR A 135 22.69 31.36 -2.12
N TRP A 136 23.17 30.13 -1.89
CA TRP A 136 24.58 29.78 -1.95
C TRP A 136 25.01 29.40 -3.36
N HIS A 137 26.22 29.81 -3.76
CA HIS A 137 26.84 29.37 -5.00
C HIS A 137 28.16 28.67 -4.70
N PHE A 138 28.20 27.36 -4.86
CA PHE A 138 29.44 26.59 -4.87
C PHE A 138 29.85 26.36 -6.31
N TYR A 139 31.08 26.75 -6.65
CA TYR A 139 31.61 26.61 -8.00
C TYR A 139 32.96 25.89 -7.95
N ASP A 140 33.07 24.77 -8.68
CA ASP A 140 34.33 24.04 -8.93
C ASP A 140 35.04 23.59 -7.65
N ILE A 141 34.28 22.91 -6.78
CA ILE A 141 34.73 22.41 -5.48
C ILE A 141 34.62 20.89 -5.43
N THR A 142 35.67 20.24 -4.93
CA THR A 142 35.67 18.81 -4.65
C THR A 142 35.37 18.54 -3.17
N VAL A 143 34.50 17.56 -2.88
CA VAL A 143 34.13 17.12 -1.53
C VAL A 143 34.36 15.62 -1.41
N THR A 144 35.09 15.21 -0.38
CA THR A 144 35.41 13.79 -0.16
C THR A 144 35.52 13.41 1.31
N GLY A 145 35.31 12.12 1.59
CA GLY A 145 35.62 11.51 2.88
C GLY A 145 34.62 11.84 3.98
N ALA A 146 33.45 12.42 3.67
CA ALA A 146 32.44 12.72 4.68
C ALA A 146 31.97 11.43 5.38
N GLY A 147 31.65 11.54 6.67
CA GLY A 147 31.19 10.41 7.50
C GLY A 147 29.71 10.05 7.33
N ASP A 148 29.05 10.72 6.39
CA ASP A 148 27.66 10.60 5.92
C ASP A 148 27.65 11.26 4.51
N ASN A 149 26.60 12.00 4.14
CA ASN A 149 26.53 12.69 2.84
C ASN A 149 27.71 13.66 2.61
N GLY A 150 28.18 13.78 1.37
CA GLY A 150 29.19 14.77 0.98
C GLY A 150 28.66 16.20 1.15
N MET A 151 27.53 16.49 0.50
CA MET A 151 26.78 17.75 0.66
C MET A 151 25.29 17.47 0.87
N TYR A 152 24.67 18.19 1.80
CA TYR A 152 23.24 18.12 2.07
C TYR A 152 22.60 19.50 2.00
N ILE A 153 21.61 19.68 1.13
CA ILE A 153 20.96 20.96 0.84
C ILE A 153 19.54 20.96 1.40
N SER A 154 19.28 21.92 2.27
CA SER A 154 17.98 22.13 2.91
C SER A 154 17.40 23.52 2.62
N GLY A 155 18.23 24.46 2.16
CA GLY A 155 17.78 25.77 1.69
C GLY A 155 17.28 25.77 0.25
N ASN A 156 16.84 26.94 -0.19
CA ASN A 156 16.24 27.22 -1.48
C ASN A 156 17.16 28.02 -2.41
N HIS A 157 16.91 27.93 -3.71
CA HIS A 157 17.58 28.76 -4.72
C HIS A 157 19.12 28.66 -4.73
N ASN A 158 19.70 27.56 -4.22
CA ASN A 158 21.14 27.33 -4.24
C ASN A 158 21.61 26.89 -5.63
N LEU A 159 22.84 27.25 -5.98
CA LEU A 159 23.51 26.85 -7.20
C LEU A 159 24.78 26.06 -6.84
N ILE A 160 24.82 24.79 -7.21
CA ILE A 160 26.00 23.95 -7.06
C ILE A 160 26.49 23.64 -8.47
N GLU A 161 27.66 24.15 -8.83
CA GLU A 161 28.14 24.18 -10.21
C GLU A 161 29.54 23.58 -10.32
N ASN A 162 29.73 22.66 -11.27
CA ASN A 162 31.02 22.02 -11.55
C ASN A 162 31.67 21.32 -10.33
N CYS A 163 30.89 20.92 -9.33
CA CYS A 163 31.41 20.26 -8.13
C CYS A 163 31.58 18.76 -8.31
N VAL A 164 32.49 18.17 -7.53
CA VAL A 164 32.78 16.73 -7.52
C VAL A 164 32.57 16.15 -6.12
N PHE A 165 31.81 15.06 -6.00
CA PHE A 165 31.53 14.38 -4.74
C PHE A 165 31.99 12.92 -4.84
N TYR A 166 32.95 12.50 -4.02
CA TYR A 166 33.41 11.12 -4.06
C TYR A 166 33.87 10.55 -2.72
N ASN A 167 33.80 9.23 -2.59
CA ASN A 167 34.25 8.51 -1.39
C ASN A 167 33.66 9.07 -0.09
N ASN A 168 32.38 9.48 -0.14
CA ASN A 168 31.61 9.79 1.06
C ASN A 168 30.94 8.51 1.58
N ARG A 169 30.57 8.50 2.87
CA ARG A 169 29.99 7.35 3.56
C ARG A 169 28.47 7.27 3.49
N ASP A 170 27.89 8.08 2.62
CA ASP A 170 26.50 8.08 2.18
C ASP A 170 26.49 8.85 0.84
N THR A 171 25.32 9.24 0.35
CA THR A 171 25.07 9.96 -0.90
C THR A 171 26.03 11.14 -1.12
N GLY A 172 26.57 11.27 -2.32
CA GLY A 172 27.48 12.36 -2.67
C GLY A 172 26.87 13.75 -2.45
N LEU A 173 25.69 14.00 -3.03
CA LEU A 173 24.89 15.19 -2.76
C LEU A 173 23.41 14.86 -2.61
N GLN A 174 22.81 15.24 -1.48
CA GLN A 174 21.40 15.06 -1.21
C GLN A 174 20.68 16.40 -1.00
N ILE A 175 19.46 16.51 -1.54
CA ILE A 175 18.49 17.56 -1.24
C ILE A 175 17.40 16.97 -0.33
N GLY A 176 17.10 17.64 0.77
CA GLY A 176 16.06 17.23 1.72
C GLY A 176 15.89 18.22 2.86
N ARG A 177 14.75 18.16 3.56
CA ARG A 177 14.43 19.06 4.68
C ARG A 177 15.56 19.11 5.72
N GLY A 178 15.74 20.27 6.32
CA GLY A 178 16.78 20.50 7.31
C GLY A 178 16.41 19.94 8.67
N TYR A 179 15.12 20.05 9.02
CA TYR A 179 14.62 19.73 10.35
C TYR A 179 13.34 18.89 10.30
N SER A 180 13.15 18.01 11.29
CA SER A 180 12.02 17.06 11.32
C SER A 180 10.64 17.73 11.42
N GLU A 181 10.59 18.95 11.96
CA GLU A 181 9.39 19.77 12.12
C GLU A 181 8.92 20.44 10.82
N GLU A 182 9.77 20.48 9.78
CA GLU A 182 9.41 20.91 8.43
C GLU A 182 8.58 19.81 7.78
N THR A 183 7.26 19.94 7.90
CA THR A 183 6.29 18.88 7.56
C THR A 183 5.45 19.22 6.34
N THR A 184 5.56 20.45 5.83
CA THR A 184 4.83 20.92 4.66
C THR A 184 5.77 21.11 3.47
N ILE A 185 5.27 20.85 2.26
CA ILE A 185 6.08 20.95 1.03
C ILE A 185 6.68 22.34 0.80
N ASP A 186 6.01 23.39 1.27
CA ASP A 186 6.47 24.77 1.17
C ASP A 186 7.64 25.10 2.14
N GLU A 187 7.93 24.23 3.11
CA GLU A 187 9.09 24.33 4.01
C GLU A 187 10.29 23.52 3.50
N TRP A 188 10.12 22.73 2.44
CA TRP A 188 11.16 21.85 1.92
C TRP A 188 12.01 22.55 0.86
N PRO A 189 13.29 22.13 0.70
CA PRO A 189 14.21 22.75 -0.26
C PRO A 189 13.63 22.73 -1.67
N SER A 190 13.61 23.91 -2.28
CA SER A 190 13.00 24.18 -3.59
C SER A 190 13.94 25.02 -4.46
N TYR A 191 13.78 24.89 -5.78
CA TYR A 191 14.45 25.74 -6.78
C TYR A 191 15.98 25.71 -6.74
N ASN A 192 16.58 24.61 -6.25
CA ASN A 192 18.03 24.44 -6.30
C ASN A 192 18.46 23.94 -7.69
N LEU A 193 19.58 24.47 -8.19
CA LEU A 193 20.18 24.04 -9.45
C LEU A 193 21.52 23.35 -9.18
N ILE A 194 21.59 22.07 -9.51
CA ILE A 194 22.80 21.27 -9.50
C ILE A 194 23.27 21.15 -10.95
N LYS A 195 24.30 21.91 -11.30
CA LYS A 195 24.77 22.08 -12.67
C LYS A 195 26.14 21.45 -12.84
N ASN A 196 26.29 20.62 -13.87
CA ASN A 196 27.58 20.07 -14.30
C ASN A 196 28.37 19.37 -13.17
N CYS A 197 27.70 18.83 -12.16
CA CYS A 197 28.37 18.14 -11.06
C CYS A 197 28.64 16.68 -11.39
N THR A 198 29.63 16.08 -10.73
CA THR A 198 29.93 14.65 -10.84
C THR A 198 29.96 13.99 -9.48
N SER A 199 29.37 12.80 -9.35
CA SER A 199 29.33 12.05 -8.09
C SER A 199 29.68 10.58 -8.31
N PHE A 200 30.67 10.06 -7.58
CA PHE A 200 31.14 8.69 -7.81
C PHE A 200 31.79 8.03 -6.60
N GLY A 201 31.76 6.70 -6.55
CA GLY A 201 32.49 5.93 -5.54
C GLY A 201 32.06 6.23 -4.11
N ASN A 202 30.83 6.74 -3.91
CA ASN A 202 30.25 6.88 -2.58
C ASN A 202 29.78 5.49 -2.11
N PHE A 203 30.03 5.19 -0.83
CA PHE A 203 29.79 3.85 -0.29
C PHE A 203 29.58 3.88 1.23
N ASP A 204 28.41 3.41 1.65
CA ASP A 204 28.03 3.15 3.04
C ASP A 204 28.21 1.66 3.38
N GLY A 205 29.38 1.33 3.93
CA GLY A 205 29.74 -0.06 4.24
C GLY A 205 28.88 -0.67 5.35
N GLU A 206 28.30 0.18 6.20
CA GLU A 206 27.46 -0.16 7.34
C GLU A 206 26.14 -0.83 6.92
N THR A 207 25.62 -0.50 5.75
CA THR A 207 24.40 -1.10 5.16
C THR A 207 24.71 -2.02 3.98
N PHE A 208 26.01 -2.27 3.75
CA PHE A 208 26.52 -3.00 2.59
C PHE A 208 26.21 -2.36 1.23
N GLY A 209 26.03 -1.03 1.22
CA GLY A 209 25.90 -0.21 0.02
C GLY A 209 24.47 0.20 -0.34
N GLU A 210 23.50 0.07 0.58
CA GLU A 210 22.06 0.29 0.33
C GLU A 210 21.66 1.77 0.22
N ASN A 211 22.45 2.75 0.70
CA ASN A 211 21.99 4.16 0.74
C ASN A 211 22.87 5.17 0.00
N ALA A 212 24.12 4.83 -0.34
CA ALA A 212 25.03 5.82 -0.90
C ALA A 212 24.83 6.00 -2.41
N ASP A 213 23.97 6.96 -2.75
CA ASP A 213 23.71 7.38 -4.13
C ASP A 213 24.78 8.33 -4.68
N GLY A 214 24.75 8.54 -6.00
CA GLY A 214 25.42 9.67 -6.63
C GLY A 214 24.78 10.99 -6.20
N PHE A 215 23.51 11.15 -6.56
CA PHE A 215 22.69 12.32 -6.25
C PHE A 215 21.34 11.88 -5.68
N ALA A 216 20.80 12.65 -4.75
CA ALA A 216 19.46 12.40 -4.25
C ALA A 216 18.65 13.68 -4.09
N ALA A 217 17.37 13.60 -4.42
CA ALA A 217 16.36 14.60 -4.08
C ALA A 217 15.16 13.84 -3.50
N LYS A 218 15.34 13.39 -2.25
CA LYS A 218 14.53 12.34 -1.64
C LYS A 218 13.96 12.72 -0.27
N LEU A 219 12.97 11.96 0.16
CA LEU A 219 12.15 12.02 1.38
C LEU A 219 11.23 13.24 1.47
N THR A 220 11.80 14.44 1.39
CA THR A 220 11.11 15.70 1.69
C THR A 220 11.73 16.81 0.87
N VAL A 221 11.26 16.94 -0.37
CA VAL A 221 11.80 17.85 -1.38
C VAL A 221 10.66 18.67 -1.95
N GLY A 222 10.86 19.99 -2.01
CA GLY A 222 9.91 20.92 -2.60
C GLY A 222 10.05 21.01 -4.12
N TYR A 223 9.45 22.02 -4.73
CA TYR A 223 9.32 22.10 -6.18
C TYR A 223 10.59 22.62 -6.87
N GLY A 224 10.82 22.20 -8.11
CA GLY A 224 11.74 22.87 -9.03
C GLY A 224 13.22 22.64 -8.75
N ASN A 225 13.57 21.55 -8.09
CA ASN A 225 14.97 21.15 -7.97
C ASN A 225 15.43 20.54 -9.31
N VAL A 226 16.51 21.10 -9.86
CA VAL A 226 17.00 20.79 -11.21
C VAL A 226 18.40 20.20 -11.14
N PHE A 227 18.61 19.10 -11.85
CA PHE A 227 19.93 18.56 -12.17
C PHE A 227 20.17 18.73 -13.67
N ASP A 228 21.27 19.39 -14.05
CA ASP A 228 21.57 19.68 -15.47
C ASP A 228 23.04 19.41 -15.80
N GLY A 229 23.29 18.47 -16.71
CA GLY A 229 24.65 18.09 -17.11
C GLY A 229 25.40 17.28 -16.05
N CYS A 230 24.70 16.65 -15.11
CA CYS A 230 25.29 15.89 -14.02
C CYS A 230 25.69 14.47 -14.43
N ILE A 231 26.74 13.92 -13.80
CA ILE A 231 27.26 12.58 -14.09
C ILE A 231 27.35 11.79 -12.78
N ALA A 232 26.72 10.61 -12.70
CA ALA A 232 26.84 9.70 -11.57
C ALA A 232 27.34 8.33 -12.02
N TYR A 233 28.37 7.81 -11.36
CA TYR A 233 28.87 6.47 -11.66
C TYR A 233 29.51 5.76 -10.49
N ARG A 234 29.47 4.43 -10.50
CA ARG A 234 30.13 3.59 -9.49
C ARG A 234 29.80 3.99 -8.04
N ASN A 235 28.58 4.50 -7.81
CA ASN A 235 28.03 4.67 -6.47
C ASN A 235 27.46 3.33 -6.00
N SER A 236 27.46 3.11 -4.68
CA SER A 236 27.14 1.78 -4.18
C SER A 236 25.69 1.39 -4.35
N ASP A 237 24.77 2.34 -4.18
CA ASP A 237 23.34 2.17 -4.43
C ASP A 237 22.98 2.68 -5.83
N ASP A 238 22.45 3.88 -5.99
CA ASP A 238 22.01 4.39 -7.30
C ASP A 238 22.81 5.55 -7.86
N GLY A 239 22.61 5.84 -9.14
CA GLY A 239 23.04 7.12 -9.70
C GLY A 239 22.21 8.29 -9.18
N TRP A 240 20.89 8.15 -9.23
CA TRP A 240 19.92 9.10 -8.69
C TRP A 240 18.85 8.39 -7.88
N ASP A 241 18.51 8.93 -6.71
CA ASP A 241 17.39 8.48 -5.88
C ASP A 241 16.41 9.63 -5.54
N LEU A 242 15.15 9.46 -5.93
CA LEU A 242 14.01 10.35 -5.64
C LEU A 242 13.00 9.75 -4.65
N TYR A 243 13.40 8.73 -3.88
CA TYR A 243 12.54 8.01 -2.94
C TYR A 243 11.75 8.93 -2.02
N ALA A 244 10.44 8.73 -1.92
CA ALA A 244 9.56 9.42 -0.98
C ALA A 244 8.87 8.39 -0.08
N LYS A 245 8.45 8.82 1.13
CA LYS A 245 7.81 7.94 2.12
C LYS A 245 6.41 8.41 2.47
N GLU A 246 5.51 7.47 2.73
CA GLU A 246 4.10 7.75 3.01
C GLU A 246 3.91 8.75 4.16
N ASP A 247 4.72 8.63 5.22
CA ASP A 247 4.68 9.51 6.39
C ASP A 247 4.97 10.99 6.08
N SER A 248 5.65 11.27 4.98
CA SER A 248 5.97 12.63 4.54
C SER A 248 4.98 13.14 3.49
N GLY A 249 4.40 12.25 2.69
CA GLY A 249 3.48 12.59 1.60
C GLY A 249 4.19 12.89 0.29
N ASN A 250 3.47 13.55 -0.62
CA ASN A 250 3.93 13.85 -1.97
C ASN A 250 5.10 14.84 -1.95
N ILE A 251 6.09 14.63 -2.81
CA ILE A 251 7.21 15.55 -3.02
C ILE A 251 6.98 16.43 -4.26
N GLY A 252 7.73 17.53 -4.35
CA GLY A 252 7.65 18.43 -5.50
C GLY A 252 8.30 17.84 -6.75
N THR A 253 7.93 18.39 -7.92
CA THR A 253 8.49 17.97 -9.21
C THR A 253 10.00 18.14 -9.25
N VAL A 254 10.70 17.08 -9.68
CA VAL A 254 12.15 17.07 -9.89
C VAL A 254 12.44 17.04 -11.40
N VAL A 255 13.46 17.82 -11.82
CA VAL A 255 13.79 18.00 -13.23
C VAL A 255 15.22 17.56 -13.50
N LEU A 256 15.42 16.73 -14.53
CA LEU A 256 16.73 16.21 -14.93
C LEU A 256 16.97 16.46 -16.42
N TYR A 257 18.04 17.19 -16.74
CA TYR A 257 18.41 17.51 -18.11
C TYR A 257 19.86 17.10 -18.36
N ASN A 258 20.12 16.50 -19.51
CA ASN A 258 21.49 16.22 -19.96
C ASN A 258 22.32 15.36 -18.96
N CYS A 259 21.68 14.50 -18.17
CA CYS A 259 22.36 13.72 -17.12
C CYS A 259 22.84 12.35 -17.60
N VAL A 260 23.91 11.84 -16.99
CA VAL A 260 24.54 10.56 -17.33
C VAL A 260 24.67 9.69 -16.09
N SER A 261 24.15 8.47 -16.15
CA SER A 261 24.22 7.48 -15.06
C SER A 261 24.80 6.16 -15.56
N PHE A 262 25.89 5.67 -14.97
CA PHE A 262 26.46 4.39 -15.38
C PHE A 262 27.18 3.59 -14.30
N GLU A 263 27.14 2.26 -14.42
CA GLU A 263 27.84 1.33 -13.53
C GLU A 263 27.57 1.53 -12.03
N ASN A 264 26.42 2.11 -11.66
CA ASN A 264 25.98 2.17 -10.26
C ASN A 264 25.54 0.77 -9.77
N GLY A 265 25.63 0.53 -8.47
CA GLY A 265 25.57 -0.81 -7.87
C GLY A 265 26.93 -1.52 -7.83
N TYR A 266 27.98 -0.86 -8.29
CA TYR A 266 29.35 -1.35 -8.31
C TYR A 266 30.31 -0.32 -7.74
N LEU A 267 31.31 -0.79 -6.99
CA LEU A 267 32.41 0.04 -6.53
C LEU A 267 33.47 0.19 -7.63
N PRO A 268 34.26 1.28 -7.61
CA PRO A 268 35.38 1.45 -8.52
C PRO A 268 36.62 0.64 -8.11
N TYR A 269 36.61 0.03 -6.93
CA TYR A 269 37.69 -0.81 -6.42
C TYR A 269 37.11 -2.06 -5.78
N LYS A 270 37.94 -3.09 -5.63
CA LYS A 270 37.51 -4.35 -5.01
C LYS A 270 37.48 -4.24 -3.50
N ILE A 271 36.50 -4.91 -2.91
CA ILE A 271 36.40 -5.13 -1.47
C ILE A 271 36.33 -6.62 -1.17
N ASP A 272 36.78 -6.99 0.04
CA ASP A 272 36.63 -8.36 0.53
C ASP A 272 35.14 -8.74 0.62
N ARG A 273 34.84 -9.93 0.10
CA ARG A 273 33.55 -10.59 0.10
C ARG A 273 33.72 -12.01 0.59
N ILE A 274 32.67 -12.61 1.13
CA ILE A 274 32.68 -13.99 1.59
C ILE A 274 31.64 -14.77 0.78
N ASP A 275 32.07 -15.84 0.11
CA ASP A 275 31.18 -16.68 -0.70
C ASP A 275 30.28 -17.59 0.16
N LYS A 276 29.39 -18.35 -0.48
CA LYS A 276 28.48 -19.28 0.21
C LYS A 276 29.20 -20.38 1.00
N ALA A 277 30.48 -20.63 0.73
CA ALA A 277 31.32 -21.63 1.38
C ALA A 277 32.22 -21.02 2.49
N GLY A 278 32.14 -19.71 2.73
CA GLY A 278 32.94 -19.01 3.73
C GLY A 278 34.33 -18.56 3.24
N ASN A 279 34.62 -18.66 1.93
CA ASN A 279 35.89 -18.21 1.39
C ASN A 279 35.86 -16.71 1.11
N THR A 280 36.93 -16.01 1.47
CA THR A 280 37.11 -14.62 1.08
C THR A 280 37.50 -14.51 -0.39
N TYR A 281 36.80 -13.67 -1.14
CA TYR A 281 37.12 -13.26 -2.51
C TYR A 281 37.00 -11.74 -2.65
N GLN A 282 37.51 -11.19 -3.74
CA GLN A 282 37.50 -9.75 -4.00
C GLN A 282 36.46 -9.44 -5.07
N SER A 283 35.55 -8.51 -4.82
CA SER A 283 34.53 -8.09 -5.80
C SER A 283 34.33 -6.58 -5.85
N TYR A 284 33.87 -6.10 -7.00
CA TYR A 284 33.33 -4.76 -7.19
C TYR A 284 31.86 -4.65 -6.78
N ASP A 285 31.13 -5.77 -6.69
CA ASP A 285 29.70 -5.78 -6.42
C ASP A 285 29.37 -5.20 -5.05
N THR A 286 28.33 -4.38 -4.99
CA THR A 286 27.69 -4.01 -3.72
C THR A 286 26.65 -5.07 -3.38
N LEU A 287 26.49 -5.34 -2.08
CA LEU A 287 25.66 -6.45 -1.66
C LEU A 287 24.18 -6.07 -1.74
N ASN A 288 23.89 -4.89 -1.21
CA ASN A 288 22.57 -4.39 -0.92
C ASN A 288 22.17 -3.22 -1.83
N GLY A 289 23.16 -2.53 -2.41
CA GLY A 289 22.85 -1.48 -3.38
C GLY A 289 22.13 -2.03 -4.60
N ASP A 290 21.03 -1.37 -4.96
CA ASP A 290 20.16 -1.70 -6.08
C ASP A 290 20.91 -1.57 -7.40
N GLY A 291 21.58 -0.43 -7.59
CA GLY A 291 22.27 -0.09 -8.83
C GLY A 291 21.31 0.27 -9.94
N ILE A 292 20.35 1.14 -9.64
CA ILE A 292 19.50 1.79 -10.63
C ILE A 292 20.20 3.05 -11.13
N GLY A 293 20.12 3.29 -12.45
CA GLY A 293 20.65 4.50 -13.06
C GLY A 293 19.92 5.74 -12.56
N PHE A 294 18.59 5.77 -12.73
CA PHE A 294 17.68 6.78 -12.22
C PHE A 294 16.48 6.12 -11.50
N LYS A 295 16.50 6.13 -10.16
CA LYS A 295 15.40 5.71 -9.29
C LYS A 295 14.47 6.91 -9.06
N LEU A 296 13.31 6.89 -9.73
CA LEU A 296 12.45 8.06 -9.91
C LEU A 296 11.29 8.14 -8.92
N GLY A 297 11.39 7.50 -7.75
CA GLY A 297 10.44 7.66 -6.65
C GLY A 297 10.44 6.50 -5.65
N GLY A 298 9.34 6.30 -4.94
CA GLY A 298 9.27 5.33 -3.82
C GLY A 298 7.92 5.26 -3.11
N SER A 299 7.64 4.12 -2.48
CA SER A 299 6.52 3.89 -1.53
C SER A 299 5.15 4.45 -1.93
N THR A 300 4.79 4.36 -3.22
CA THR A 300 3.47 4.82 -3.71
C THR A 300 3.20 6.30 -3.43
N MET A 301 4.26 7.10 -3.27
CA MET A 301 4.17 8.54 -3.09
C MET A 301 4.41 9.27 -4.40
N GLU A 302 3.48 10.14 -4.74
CA GLU A 302 3.52 10.93 -5.97
C GLU A 302 4.62 11.99 -5.88
N GLY A 303 5.51 11.96 -6.86
CA GLY A 303 6.55 12.96 -7.07
C GLY A 303 6.86 13.04 -8.56
N ASP A 304 6.34 14.03 -9.24
CA ASP A 304 6.46 14.09 -10.69
C ASP A 304 7.90 14.29 -11.16
N VAL A 305 8.24 13.73 -12.32
CA VAL A 305 9.59 13.81 -12.87
C VAL A 305 9.58 14.23 -14.33
N ILE A 306 10.40 15.23 -14.66
CA ILE A 306 10.65 15.67 -16.04
C ILE A 306 12.09 15.34 -16.40
N MET A 307 12.29 14.54 -17.44
CA MET A 307 13.62 14.16 -17.93
C MET A 307 13.79 14.44 -19.41
N GLU A 308 14.87 15.11 -19.79
CA GLU A 308 15.23 15.31 -21.20
C GLU A 308 16.72 15.06 -21.46
N ASN A 309 17.01 14.32 -22.55
CA ASN A 309 18.37 14.11 -23.03
C ASN A 309 19.29 13.36 -22.02
N CYS A 310 18.71 12.46 -21.22
CA CYS A 310 19.45 11.69 -20.20
C CYS A 310 19.87 10.29 -20.70
N VAL A 311 20.99 9.79 -20.21
CA VAL A 311 21.54 8.48 -20.56
C VAL A 311 21.73 7.62 -19.31
N ALA A 312 21.24 6.39 -19.33
CA ALA A 312 21.55 5.37 -18.33
C ALA A 312 22.16 4.13 -19.00
N PHE A 313 23.35 3.71 -18.58
CA PHE A 313 23.97 2.51 -19.13
C PHE A 313 24.78 1.67 -18.17
N ASN A 314 24.80 0.35 -18.40
CA ASN A 314 25.61 -0.61 -17.64
C ASN A 314 25.41 -0.58 -16.10
N ASN A 315 24.28 -0.07 -15.61
CA ASN A 315 23.95 -0.13 -14.18
C ASN A 315 23.57 -1.58 -13.78
N LYS A 316 23.82 -1.96 -12.51
CA LYS A 316 23.58 -3.32 -11.99
C LYS A 316 22.13 -3.78 -12.18
N LEU A 317 21.15 -2.88 -12.07
CA LEU A 317 19.71 -3.17 -12.19
C LEU A 317 19.05 -2.39 -13.34
N HIS A 318 18.22 -1.38 -13.07
CA HIS A 318 17.48 -0.68 -14.14
C HIS A 318 18.24 0.54 -14.66
N GLY A 319 17.97 0.96 -15.89
CA GLY A 319 18.40 2.28 -16.36
C GLY A 319 17.50 3.36 -15.77
N PHE A 320 16.20 3.26 -16.02
CA PHE A 320 15.17 4.15 -15.48
C PHE A 320 14.12 3.31 -14.74
N SER A 321 13.75 3.68 -13.52
CA SER A 321 12.73 2.97 -12.75
C SER A 321 11.78 3.91 -12.05
N ASP A 322 10.48 3.61 -12.07
CA ASP A 322 9.46 4.38 -11.33
C ASP A 322 9.56 4.15 -9.83
N ASN A 323 10.14 3.01 -9.44
CA ASN A 323 10.24 2.55 -8.06
C ASN A 323 8.92 2.70 -7.26
N SER A 324 7.79 2.40 -7.89
CA SER A 324 6.43 2.55 -7.33
C SER A 324 5.92 3.99 -7.20
N ASN A 325 6.53 4.97 -7.87
CA ASN A 325 5.99 6.31 -7.98
C ASN A 325 4.67 6.30 -8.78
N PRO A 326 3.53 6.73 -8.21
CA PRO A 326 2.28 6.88 -8.93
C PRO A 326 2.13 8.23 -9.63
N GLY A 327 3.08 9.15 -9.43
CA GLY A 327 3.17 10.42 -10.16
C GLY A 327 3.62 10.23 -11.60
N VAL A 328 3.53 11.30 -12.38
CA VAL A 328 3.85 11.23 -13.81
C VAL A 328 5.34 11.40 -14.04
N ILE A 329 5.92 10.45 -14.77
CA ILE A 329 7.28 10.49 -15.26
C ILE A 329 7.26 10.78 -16.76
N SER A 330 7.93 11.85 -17.16
CA SER A 330 8.04 12.28 -18.56
C SER A 330 9.47 12.16 -19.06
N LEU A 331 9.72 11.22 -19.97
CA LEU A 331 11.00 11.00 -20.63
C LEU A 331 10.98 11.54 -22.07
N LYS A 332 11.93 12.42 -22.38
CA LYS A 332 12.13 12.95 -23.73
C LYS A 332 13.57 12.77 -24.19
N ASN A 333 13.76 12.10 -25.33
CA ASN A 333 15.08 11.88 -25.93
C ASN A 333 16.05 11.20 -24.94
N CYS A 334 15.58 10.23 -24.17
CA CYS A 334 16.41 9.48 -23.22
C CYS A 334 16.92 8.18 -23.84
N THR A 335 18.12 7.74 -23.47
CA THR A 335 18.71 6.47 -23.92
C THR A 335 18.98 5.55 -22.72
N ALA A 336 18.45 4.33 -22.76
CA ALA A 336 18.80 3.24 -21.86
C ALA A 336 19.62 2.21 -22.64
N TYR A 337 20.85 1.92 -22.21
CA TYR A 337 21.73 0.97 -22.89
C TYR A 337 22.31 -0.06 -21.91
N ASN A 338 22.10 -1.35 -22.18
CA ASN A 338 22.78 -2.43 -21.45
C ASN A 338 22.71 -2.39 -19.90
N ASN A 339 21.66 -1.83 -19.31
CA ASN A 339 21.44 -1.93 -17.86
C ASN A 339 20.97 -3.34 -17.48
N CYS A 340 21.10 -3.73 -16.22
CA CYS A 340 20.92 -5.09 -15.71
C CYS A 340 22.08 -5.97 -16.15
N ILE A 341 23.30 -5.52 -15.84
CA ILE A 341 24.52 -6.17 -16.25
C ILE A 341 25.42 -6.48 -15.06
N GLY A 342 26.18 -7.59 -15.16
CA GLY A 342 27.25 -7.93 -14.25
C GLY A 342 28.58 -7.32 -14.67
N LEU A 343 29.55 -7.28 -13.74
CA LEU A 343 30.94 -6.94 -14.05
C LEU A 343 31.86 -8.13 -13.85
N ASN A 344 32.91 -8.19 -14.65
CA ASN A 344 33.99 -9.15 -14.51
C ASN A 344 34.76 -8.89 -13.20
N HIS A 345 34.85 -9.89 -12.32
CA HIS A 345 35.46 -9.76 -11.00
C HIS A 345 36.98 -9.49 -11.04
N GLU A 346 37.67 -9.75 -12.16
CA GLU A 346 39.12 -9.55 -12.30
C GLU A 346 39.45 -8.11 -12.68
N ASN A 347 38.79 -7.56 -13.70
CA ASN A 347 39.15 -6.28 -14.31
C ASN A 347 38.04 -5.21 -14.23
N GLY A 348 36.85 -5.57 -13.74
CA GLY A 348 35.73 -4.65 -13.56
C GLY A 348 35.02 -4.23 -14.86
N GLU A 349 35.36 -4.87 -15.99
CA GLU A 349 34.69 -4.66 -17.27
C GLU A 349 33.29 -5.25 -17.28
N VAL A 350 32.40 -4.69 -18.09
CA VAL A 350 31.05 -5.20 -18.34
C VAL A 350 31.10 -6.65 -18.82
N ASP A 351 30.37 -7.54 -18.16
CA ASP A 351 30.28 -8.96 -18.49
C ASP A 351 29.04 -9.28 -19.35
N ASP A 352 28.99 -10.45 -19.99
CA ASP A 352 27.80 -10.88 -20.74
C ASP A 352 26.64 -11.26 -19.80
N ARG A 353 25.38 -10.97 -20.20
CA ARG A 353 24.20 -11.42 -19.44
C ARG A 353 24.07 -12.94 -19.46
N GLY A 354 23.69 -13.52 -18.32
CA GLY A 354 23.42 -14.95 -18.17
C GLY A 354 24.59 -15.77 -17.61
N ILE A 355 25.66 -15.11 -17.18
CA ILE A 355 26.73 -15.73 -16.38
C ILE A 355 26.25 -15.91 -14.93
N GLU A 356 26.66 -17.01 -14.29
CA GLU A 356 26.23 -17.44 -12.95
C GLU A 356 26.42 -16.32 -11.90
N GLY A 357 25.33 -15.73 -11.40
CA GLY A 357 25.34 -14.61 -10.45
C GLY A 357 24.47 -13.41 -10.83
N VAL A 358 24.04 -13.29 -12.10
CA VAL A 358 23.14 -12.24 -12.60
C VAL A 358 21.78 -12.86 -12.93
N THR A 359 20.94 -13.14 -11.93
CA THR A 359 19.69 -13.93 -12.12
C THR A 359 18.40 -13.20 -11.74
N ASN A 360 18.29 -11.89 -11.99
CA ASN A 360 17.05 -11.16 -11.73
C ASN A 360 16.34 -10.75 -13.03
N LYS A 361 15.00 -10.90 -13.03
CA LYS A 361 14.10 -10.39 -14.07
C LYS A 361 14.10 -8.85 -14.01
N SER A 362 15.06 -8.21 -14.66
CA SER A 362 15.20 -6.74 -14.69
C SER A 362 15.42 -6.28 -16.13
N ASN A 363 15.29 -4.98 -16.40
CA ASN A 363 15.19 -4.44 -17.76
C ASN A 363 15.88 -3.06 -17.84
N ASN A 364 15.95 -2.49 -19.04
CA ASN A 364 16.49 -1.15 -19.23
C ASN A 364 15.55 -0.08 -18.65
N ILE A 365 14.24 -0.28 -18.83
CA ILE A 365 13.20 0.66 -18.43
C ILE A 365 12.12 -0.06 -17.62
N ASP A 366 11.90 0.39 -16.40
CA ASP A 366 10.91 -0.13 -15.45
C ASP A 366 9.99 0.97 -14.93
N LEU A 367 9.16 1.51 -15.81
CA LEU A 367 8.30 2.67 -15.59
C LEU A 367 6.81 2.32 -15.62
N ALA A 368 6.46 1.07 -15.30
CA ALA A 368 5.09 0.60 -15.22
C ALA A 368 4.91 -0.52 -14.19
N ARG A 369 5.44 -0.34 -12.97
CA ARG A 369 5.32 -1.34 -11.89
C ARG A 369 3.87 -1.51 -11.40
N THR A 370 3.01 -0.54 -11.65
CA THR A 370 1.60 -0.54 -11.24
C THR A 370 0.67 -0.22 -12.40
N ASN A 371 -0.60 -0.61 -12.29
CA ASN A 371 -1.63 -0.24 -13.28
C ASN A 371 -1.98 1.25 -13.26
N LYS A 372 -1.55 2.00 -12.22
CA LYS A 372 -1.73 3.45 -12.11
C LYS A 372 -0.68 4.25 -12.88
N SER A 373 0.47 3.64 -13.18
CA SER A 373 1.54 4.31 -13.92
C SER A 373 1.03 4.72 -15.30
N TYR A 374 1.01 6.02 -15.59
CA TYR A 374 0.68 6.55 -16.92
C TYR A 374 1.63 7.70 -17.24
N ASN A 375 2.71 7.34 -17.94
CA ASN A 375 3.88 8.17 -18.17
C ASN A 375 3.92 8.75 -19.59
N ASN A 376 4.84 9.69 -19.83
CA ASN A 376 5.00 10.32 -21.14
C ASN A 376 6.35 9.95 -21.74
N PHE A 377 6.36 9.49 -23.00
CA PHE A 377 7.56 9.03 -23.69
C PHE A 377 7.67 9.63 -25.09
N TYR A 378 8.72 10.39 -25.33
CA TYR A 378 9.02 10.96 -26.64
C TYR A 378 10.47 10.68 -27.02
N GLY A 379 10.74 10.07 -28.17
CA GLY A 379 12.12 9.90 -28.62
C GLY A 379 12.95 8.97 -27.73
N VAL A 380 12.35 8.08 -26.94
CA VAL A 380 13.07 7.20 -26.01
C VAL A 380 13.66 6.01 -26.75
N VAL A 381 14.89 5.63 -26.41
CA VAL A 381 15.58 4.46 -26.98
C VAL A 381 16.02 3.52 -25.87
N SER A 382 15.56 2.28 -25.94
CA SER A 382 16.11 1.16 -25.18
C SER A 382 16.86 0.23 -26.13
N TYR A 383 18.13 -0.03 -25.82
CA TYR A 383 18.97 -0.93 -26.61
C TYR A 383 19.76 -1.90 -25.72
N ILE A 384 19.82 -3.16 -26.15
CA ILE A 384 20.57 -4.22 -25.48
C ILE A 384 21.30 -5.06 -26.53
N ASN A 385 22.58 -5.36 -26.30
CA ASN A 385 23.39 -6.20 -27.20
C ASN A 385 24.25 -7.26 -26.49
N ASN A 386 24.20 -7.34 -25.15
CA ASN A 386 25.08 -8.18 -24.33
C ASN A 386 24.40 -9.47 -23.82
N GLN A 387 23.65 -10.17 -24.68
CA GLN A 387 22.82 -11.33 -24.31
C GLN A 387 23.26 -12.67 -24.92
N ALA A 388 24.45 -12.71 -25.56
CA ALA A 388 24.91 -13.86 -26.33
C ALA A 388 25.13 -15.15 -25.51
N ALA A 389 25.41 -15.01 -24.21
CA ALA A 389 25.65 -16.11 -23.27
C ALA A 389 24.37 -16.73 -22.68
N PHE A 390 23.19 -16.14 -22.91
CA PHE A 390 21.91 -16.63 -22.39
C PHE A 390 21.41 -17.87 -23.16
N ASP A 391 21.14 -18.98 -22.46
CA ASP A 391 20.85 -20.29 -23.08
C ASP A 391 19.36 -20.74 -23.09
N GLY A 392 18.46 -19.94 -22.49
CA GLY A 392 17.00 -20.11 -22.66
C GLY A 392 16.39 -21.34 -21.99
N SER A 393 16.99 -21.87 -20.91
CA SER A 393 16.52 -23.09 -20.24
C SER A 393 15.21 -22.94 -19.41
N GLY A 394 14.61 -21.76 -19.31
CA GLY A 394 13.26 -21.60 -18.73
C GLY A 394 12.63 -20.22 -18.98
N ASP A 395 11.44 -20.19 -19.58
CA ASP A 395 10.58 -19.03 -19.90
C ASP A 395 11.09 -18.07 -21.01
N SER A 396 10.17 -17.53 -21.81
CA SER A 396 10.47 -16.81 -23.07
C SER A 396 10.52 -15.28 -22.96
N SER A 397 10.41 -14.72 -21.75
CA SER A 397 10.28 -13.28 -21.49
C SER A 397 11.27 -12.79 -20.41
N TYR A 398 12.53 -12.54 -20.79
CA TYR A 398 13.52 -11.87 -19.94
C TYR A 398 13.88 -10.50 -20.52
N ASN A 399 14.17 -9.56 -19.63
CA ASN A 399 14.65 -8.20 -19.93
C ASN A 399 13.67 -7.29 -20.68
N GLU A 400 12.37 -7.60 -20.66
CA GLU A 400 11.33 -6.79 -21.30
C GLU A 400 11.16 -5.46 -20.55
N ASP A 401 11.21 -4.34 -21.29
CA ASP A 401 10.92 -3.03 -20.70
C ASP A 401 9.46 -2.96 -20.26
N ALA A 402 9.25 -2.40 -19.07
CA ALA A 402 7.92 -2.09 -18.55
C ALA A 402 7.65 -0.60 -18.74
N PHE A 403 6.65 -0.28 -19.56
CA PHE A 403 6.23 1.10 -19.81
C PHE A 403 4.72 1.15 -20.07
N ARG A 404 4.10 2.26 -19.65
CA ARG A 404 2.67 2.51 -19.82
C ARG A 404 2.43 4.01 -19.93
N GLY A 405 1.64 4.43 -20.91
CA GLY A 405 1.25 5.83 -21.08
C GLY A 405 1.34 6.34 -22.51
N SER A 406 1.46 7.65 -22.68
CA SER A 406 1.54 8.29 -24.00
C SER A 406 2.94 8.12 -24.60
N VAL A 407 3.01 7.57 -25.81
CA VAL A 407 4.27 7.24 -26.47
C VAL A 407 4.31 7.84 -27.88
N ALA A 408 5.45 8.43 -28.25
CA ALA A 408 5.74 8.84 -29.61
C ALA A 408 7.23 8.67 -29.94
N TYR A 409 7.52 8.31 -31.20
CA TYR A 409 8.88 8.27 -31.75
C TYR A 409 9.90 7.49 -30.92
N SER A 410 9.46 6.40 -30.27
CA SER A 410 10.24 5.68 -29.27
C SER A 410 10.43 4.20 -29.64
N ILE A 411 11.50 3.60 -29.14
CA ILE A 411 11.88 2.20 -29.32
C ILE A 411 12.08 1.57 -27.94
N PHE A 412 11.36 0.49 -27.66
CA PHE A 412 11.45 -0.26 -26.40
C PHE A 412 11.86 -1.70 -26.66
N ASN A 413 12.64 -2.27 -25.74
CA ASN A 413 12.99 -3.68 -25.76
C ASN A 413 11.82 -4.51 -25.23
N THR A 414 11.41 -5.51 -26.00
CA THR A 414 10.27 -6.36 -25.69
C THR A 414 10.68 -7.81 -25.47
N GLY A 415 11.94 -8.03 -25.12
CA GLY A 415 12.45 -9.31 -24.67
C GLY A 415 13.37 -9.99 -25.66
N TYR A 416 13.96 -11.10 -25.23
CA TYR A 416 14.99 -11.80 -25.96
C TYR A 416 14.54 -13.21 -26.38
N ASN A 417 14.69 -13.51 -27.67
CA ASN A 417 14.44 -14.84 -28.21
C ASN A 417 15.70 -15.72 -28.12
N ALA A 418 15.82 -16.47 -27.03
CA ALA A 418 16.97 -17.34 -26.78
C ALA A 418 17.19 -18.45 -27.82
N LYS A 419 16.16 -18.83 -28.61
CA LYS A 419 16.31 -19.88 -29.65
C LYS A 419 17.08 -19.41 -30.86
N VAL A 420 16.84 -18.16 -31.28
CA VAL A 420 17.49 -17.56 -32.45
C VAL A 420 18.55 -16.52 -32.07
N LYS A 421 18.71 -16.26 -30.76
CA LYS A 421 19.63 -15.28 -30.18
C LYS A 421 19.42 -13.86 -30.72
N THR A 422 18.18 -13.40 -30.66
CA THR A 422 17.79 -12.07 -31.14
C THR A 422 16.94 -11.33 -30.11
N GLU A 423 17.25 -10.06 -29.89
CA GLU A 423 16.40 -9.11 -29.19
C GLU A 423 15.18 -8.75 -30.03
N ASN A 424 14.05 -8.53 -29.35
CA ASN A 424 12.83 -8.07 -29.96
C ASN A 424 12.59 -6.63 -29.52
N TYR A 425 12.20 -5.78 -30.45
CA TYR A 425 11.85 -4.40 -30.14
C TYR A 425 10.46 -4.08 -30.66
N VAL A 426 9.84 -3.10 -30.02
CA VAL A 426 8.64 -2.43 -30.54
C VAL A 426 8.96 -0.98 -30.81
N THR A 427 8.38 -0.43 -31.86
CA THR A 427 8.59 0.95 -32.25
C THR A 427 7.28 1.71 -32.42
N TYR A 428 7.31 3.01 -32.11
CA TYR A 428 6.19 3.93 -32.22
C TYR A 428 6.57 5.11 -33.11
N THR A 429 5.92 5.26 -34.27
CA THR A 429 6.23 6.31 -35.28
C THR A 429 5.45 7.61 -35.09
N GLY A 430 4.64 7.71 -34.03
CA GLY A 430 3.79 8.86 -33.75
C GLY A 430 3.02 8.68 -32.45
N TYR A 431 2.28 9.72 -32.09
CA TYR A 431 1.53 9.77 -30.83
C TYR A 431 0.49 8.65 -30.73
N THR A 432 0.72 7.76 -29.77
CA THR A 432 -0.16 6.63 -29.47
C THR A 432 -0.19 6.34 -27.97
N ASP A 433 -1.25 5.70 -27.50
CA ASP A 433 -1.29 5.09 -26.17
C ASP A 433 -0.53 3.75 -26.20
N GLY A 434 0.54 3.66 -25.41
CA GLY A 434 1.43 2.49 -25.29
C GLY A 434 0.96 1.44 -24.27
N SER A 435 -0.23 1.58 -23.69
CA SER A 435 -0.67 0.81 -22.51
C SER A 435 -0.94 -0.69 -22.72
N SER A 436 -0.86 -1.25 -23.93
CA SER A 436 -1.08 -2.69 -24.20
C SER A 436 0.13 -3.61 -23.99
N TYR A 437 1.34 -3.08 -23.86
CA TYR A 437 2.54 -3.91 -23.80
C TYR A 437 2.78 -4.41 -22.36
N HIS A 438 1.96 -5.40 -21.96
CA HIS A 438 1.98 -6.15 -20.69
C HIS A 438 1.46 -5.46 -19.42
N SER A 439 0.12 -5.49 -19.24
CA SER A 439 -0.45 -5.76 -17.91
C SER A 439 -1.25 -7.05 -17.97
N GLU A 440 -0.79 -8.09 -17.26
CA GLU A 440 -1.65 -9.20 -16.90
C GLU A 440 -2.71 -8.63 -15.96
N THR A 441 -3.97 -8.62 -16.42
CA THR A 441 -5.19 -8.19 -15.74
C THR A 441 -5.62 -6.72 -15.98
N VAL A 442 -6.58 -6.60 -16.90
CA VAL A 442 -7.56 -5.51 -17.09
C VAL A 442 -7.04 -4.21 -17.70
N ASP A 443 -6.63 -4.25 -18.97
CA ASP A 443 -7.28 -3.38 -19.98
C ASP A 443 -7.03 -3.94 -21.40
N LYS A 444 -8.09 -4.08 -22.20
CA LYS A 444 -8.04 -4.72 -23.52
C LYS A 444 -8.68 -3.82 -24.58
N SER A 445 -8.04 -2.74 -25.01
CA SER A 445 -8.20 -2.22 -26.39
C SER A 445 -7.40 -0.93 -26.73
N PHE A 446 -6.08 -0.90 -26.58
CA PHE A 446 -5.24 0.10 -27.28
C PHE A 446 -3.80 -0.39 -27.48
N SER A 447 -3.39 -0.67 -28.72
CA SER A 447 -2.03 -1.14 -29.05
C SER A 447 -1.53 -0.49 -30.34
N GLY A 448 -0.54 0.41 -30.23
CA GLY A 448 -0.01 1.17 -31.38
C GLY A 448 1.43 0.87 -31.79
N GLY A 449 2.09 -0.09 -31.15
CA GLY A 449 3.46 -0.45 -31.45
C GLY A 449 3.58 -1.44 -32.62
N VAL A 450 4.66 -1.33 -33.39
CA VAL A 450 4.98 -2.27 -34.48
C VAL A 450 6.29 -2.99 -34.14
N GLU A 451 6.34 -4.30 -34.38
CA GLU A 451 7.57 -5.09 -34.28
C GLU A 451 8.71 -4.42 -35.07
N PHE A 452 9.87 -4.28 -34.45
CA PHE A 452 10.99 -3.53 -34.96
C PHE A 452 12.29 -4.32 -34.83
N VAL A 453 13.07 -4.34 -35.91
CA VAL A 453 14.38 -5.02 -36.00
C VAL A 453 15.46 -4.12 -36.61
N GLY A 454 15.20 -2.81 -36.68
CA GLY A 454 16.07 -1.84 -37.36
C GLY A 454 17.13 -1.19 -36.49
N ILE A 455 17.20 -1.51 -35.19
CA ILE A 455 18.26 -1.03 -34.30
C ILE A 455 19.32 -2.12 -34.14
N SER A 456 20.59 -1.74 -34.26
CA SER A 456 21.75 -2.61 -34.11
C SER A 456 22.95 -1.84 -33.57
N ASP A 457 24.10 -2.51 -33.39
CA ASP A 457 25.33 -1.84 -32.96
C ASP A 457 25.73 -0.72 -33.93
N GLU A 458 25.53 -0.92 -35.24
CA GLU A 458 25.81 0.08 -36.28
C GLU A 458 24.89 1.31 -36.22
N SER A 459 23.82 1.26 -35.42
CA SER A 459 22.97 2.42 -35.17
C SER A 459 23.68 3.51 -34.36
N PHE A 460 24.75 3.17 -33.65
CA PHE A 460 25.50 4.05 -32.76
C PHE A 460 26.90 4.34 -33.31
N ALA A 461 27.42 5.55 -33.08
CA ALA A 461 28.77 5.93 -33.50
C ALA A 461 29.85 5.16 -32.72
N SER A 462 29.59 4.92 -31.43
CA SER A 462 30.42 4.10 -30.55
C SER A 462 29.58 3.49 -29.44
N LEU A 463 29.88 2.23 -29.12
CA LEU A 463 29.39 1.48 -27.96
C LEU A 463 30.56 1.06 -27.05
N GLU A 464 31.69 1.76 -27.14
CA GLU A 464 32.86 1.44 -26.31
C GLU A 464 32.53 1.55 -24.81
N ASN A 465 32.95 0.54 -24.04
CA ASN A 465 32.74 0.53 -22.60
C ASN A 465 33.60 1.58 -21.90
N ILE A 466 33.02 2.29 -20.94
CA ILE A 466 33.75 3.08 -19.94
C ILE A 466 33.97 2.18 -18.73
N ASN A 467 35.23 1.90 -18.37
CA ASN A 467 35.56 1.09 -17.19
C ASN A 467 36.23 1.98 -16.12
N ALA A 468 35.43 2.54 -15.21
CA ALA A 468 35.89 3.50 -14.19
C ALA A 468 36.41 2.79 -12.93
N VAL A 469 37.55 2.09 -13.03
CA VAL A 469 38.17 1.32 -11.93
C VAL A 469 39.51 1.87 -11.44
N CYS A 470 39.85 1.62 -10.18
CA CYS A 470 41.12 1.98 -9.56
C CYS A 470 41.67 0.87 -8.63
N ASP A 471 42.97 0.90 -8.34
CA ASP A 471 43.69 -0.13 -7.57
C ASP A 471 43.33 -0.20 -6.06
N GLY A 472 42.31 0.54 -5.61
CA GLY A 472 41.89 0.62 -4.21
C GLY A 472 41.36 1.99 -3.80
N VAL A 473 40.76 2.07 -2.61
CA VAL A 473 40.16 3.30 -2.06
C VAL A 473 41.13 4.50 -2.01
N ALA A 474 42.42 4.25 -1.77
CA ALA A 474 43.43 5.32 -1.74
C ALA A 474 43.64 6.02 -3.08
N ASN A 475 43.24 5.39 -4.20
CA ASN A 475 43.40 5.90 -5.55
C ASN A 475 42.08 6.38 -6.17
N ILE A 476 40.97 6.33 -5.44
CA ILE A 476 39.65 6.72 -5.97
C ILE A 476 39.64 8.15 -6.54
N ALA A 477 40.43 9.06 -5.97
CA ALA A 477 40.58 10.43 -6.43
C ALA A 477 41.10 10.53 -7.88
N SER A 478 41.82 9.53 -8.39
CA SER A 478 42.28 9.53 -9.80
C SER A 478 41.12 9.43 -10.78
N LEU A 479 39.98 8.86 -10.36
CA LEU A 479 38.80 8.77 -11.20
C LEU A 479 38.09 10.13 -11.38
N ALA A 480 38.44 11.14 -10.58
CA ALA A 480 37.97 12.50 -10.85
C ALA A 480 38.40 12.99 -12.23
N SER A 481 39.43 12.41 -12.87
CA SER A 481 39.77 12.75 -14.27
C SER A 481 38.64 12.44 -15.27
N TYR A 482 37.72 11.52 -14.93
CA TYR A 482 36.53 11.26 -15.75
C TYR A 482 35.54 12.42 -15.71
N HIS A 483 35.53 13.22 -14.62
CA HIS A 483 34.82 14.49 -14.61
C HIS A 483 35.28 15.31 -15.81
N ASP A 484 36.58 15.59 -15.94
CA ASP A 484 37.08 16.44 -17.03
C ASP A 484 37.02 15.79 -18.42
N SER A 485 37.25 14.48 -18.55
CA SER A 485 37.31 13.81 -19.85
C SER A 485 35.94 13.70 -20.55
N LEU A 486 34.86 13.69 -19.76
CA LEU A 486 33.47 13.66 -20.23
C LEU A 486 32.85 15.06 -20.30
N ARG A 487 33.68 16.09 -20.42
CA ARG A 487 33.25 17.50 -20.47
C ARG A 487 33.84 18.24 -21.67
N ASN A 488 33.11 19.23 -22.14
CA ASN A 488 33.65 20.30 -22.98
C ASN A 488 34.56 21.24 -22.17
N SER A 489 35.23 22.16 -22.88
CA SER A 489 36.05 23.20 -22.24
C SER A 489 35.27 24.12 -21.30
N ASP A 490 33.96 24.25 -21.49
CA ASP A 490 33.05 25.03 -20.62
C ASP A 490 32.43 24.20 -19.49
N LYS A 491 32.95 22.98 -19.26
CA LYS A 491 32.47 22.02 -18.25
C LYS A 491 31.04 21.50 -18.48
N SER A 492 30.42 21.74 -19.64
CA SER A 492 29.22 20.99 -20.02
C SER A 492 29.54 19.53 -20.35
N VAL A 493 28.59 18.63 -20.13
CA VAL A 493 28.77 17.20 -20.46
C VAL A 493 29.01 16.98 -21.96
N ASN A 494 29.92 16.05 -22.27
CA ASN A 494 30.23 15.61 -23.63
C ASN A 494 30.73 14.16 -23.62
N LEU A 495 29.91 13.23 -24.10
CA LEU A 495 30.24 11.82 -24.31
C LEU A 495 30.90 11.53 -25.67
N GLY A 496 31.13 12.56 -26.50
CA GLY A 496 31.71 12.41 -27.83
C GLY A 496 30.83 11.56 -28.74
N ASP A 497 31.37 10.45 -29.20
CA ASP A 497 30.64 9.50 -30.06
C ASP A 497 29.95 8.36 -29.28
N LEU A 498 30.17 8.25 -27.97
CA LEU A 498 29.55 7.20 -27.15
C LEU A 498 28.02 7.34 -27.13
N LEU A 499 27.31 6.27 -27.49
CA LEU A 499 25.84 6.16 -27.55
C LEU A 499 25.13 7.16 -28.47
N LYS A 500 25.89 7.88 -29.29
CA LYS A 500 25.34 8.82 -30.27
C LYS A 500 24.77 8.05 -31.46
N ILE A 501 23.49 8.25 -31.74
CA ILE A 501 22.83 7.62 -32.89
C ILE A 501 23.32 8.25 -34.20
N VAL A 502 23.73 7.40 -35.16
CA VAL A 502 24.23 7.79 -36.49
C VAL A 502 23.46 7.16 -37.65
N ASP A 503 22.61 6.17 -37.39
CA ASP A 503 21.78 5.56 -38.42
C ASP A 503 20.76 6.56 -38.99
N GLU A 504 20.90 6.87 -40.27
CA GLU A 504 20.04 7.79 -41.01
C GLU A 504 18.55 7.39 -40.94
N ASN A 505 18.24 6.10 -40.84
CA ASN A 505 16.85 5.63 -40.71
C ASN A 505 16.25 6.01 -39.35
N LEU A 506 17.01 5.86 -38.27
CA LEU A 506 16.58 6.28 -36.93
C LEU A 506 16.54 7.80 -36.82
N LEU A 507 17.50 8.50 -37.43
CA LEU A 507 17.51 9.97 -37.44
C LEU A 507 16.32 10.56 -38.21
N THR A 508 15.87 9.92 -39.28
CA THR A 508 14.68 10.37 -40.03
C THR A 508 13.36 9.96 -39.37
N TYR A 509 13.39 8.97 -38.48
CA TYR A 509 12.23 8.34 -37.83
C TYR A 509 11.33 9.34 -37.08
N ALA A 510 11.92 10.29 -36.37
CA ALA A 510 11.19 11.30 -35.61
C ALA A 510 10.96 12.61 -36.41
N ASN A 511 10.70 12.53 -37.72
CA ASN A 511 10.62 13.69 -38.61
C ASN A 511 11.90 14.56 -38.59
N ASN A 512 13.09 13.92 -38.51
CA ASN A 512 14.39 14.57 -38.26
C ASN A 512 14.55 15.22 -36.88
N ASN A 513 13.65 14.96 -35.92
CA ASN A 513 13.89 15.30 -34.52
C ASN A 513 14.86 14.27 -33.90
N PRO A 514 15.56 14.63 -32.81
CA PRO A 514 16.41 13.69 -32.10
C PRO A 514 15.59 12.49 -31.59
N ILE A 515 16.10 11.29 -31.80
CA ILE A 515 15.71 10.08 -31.09
C ILE A 515 16.90 9.68 -30.22
N GLY A 516 16.62 9.20 -29.00
CA GLY A 516 17.64 8.98 -27.98
C GLY A 516 18.33 10.26 -27.53
N ALA A 517 19.16 10.12 -26.51
CA ALA A 517 19.99 11.22 -26.03
C ALA A 517 21.16 11.48 -26.99
N ASN A 518 21.52 12.75 -27.12
CA ASN A 518 22.68 13.21 -27.87
C ASN A 518 23.50 14.16 -27.00
N LEU A 519 24.38 13.59 -26.17
CA LEU A 519 25.30 14.30 -25.30
C LEU A 519 26.66 14.55 -25.98
N SER A 520 26.65 14.99 -27.24
CA SER A 520 27.86 15.27 -28.03
C SER A 520 28.00 16.73 -28.48
N LYS A 521 27.19 17.63 -27.90
CA LYS A 521 27.21 19.05 -28.27
C LYS A 521 28.48 19.72 -27.74
N SER A 522 28.90 20.78 -28.41
CA SER A 522 30.19 21.44 -28.17
C SER A 522 30.23 22.40 -26.97
N SER A 523 29.09 22.69 -26.34
CA SER A 523 28.96 23.64 -25.24
C SER A 523 27.65 23.47 -24.47
N PHE A 524 27.55 24.06 -23.29
CA PHE A 524 26.34 24.09 -22.46
C PHE A 524 25.17 24.66 -23.28
N ASP A 525 25.31 25.90 -23.77
CA ASP A 525 24.29 26.63 -24.54
C ASP A 525 23.78 25.93 -25.82
N ALA A 526 24.45 24.86 -26.27
CA ALA A 526 24.03 24.08 -27.43
C ALA A 526 23.02 22.98 -27.06
N TYR A 527 22.83 22.70 -25.77
CA TYR A 527 21.80 21.81 -25.25
C TYR A 527 20.50 22.55 -24.97
N THR A 528 19.41 21.80 -24.91
CA THR A 528 18.16 22.28 -24.31
C THR A 528 18.33 22.21 -22.79
N HIS A 529 17.82 23.21 -22.08
CA HIS A 529 17.84 23.29 -20.62
C HIS A 529 16.45 23.60 -20.10
N TYR A 530 16.22 23.24 -18.84
CA TYR A 530 15.04 23.71 -18.13
C TYR A 530 15.13 25.23 -17.91
N ALA A 531 14.02 25.94 -18.10
CA ALA A 531 14.01 27.39 -18.02
C ALA A 531 14.14 27.85 -16.56
N ASN A 532 15.27 28.48 -16.22
CA ASN A 532 15.41 29.13 -14.92
C ASN A 532 14.49 30.35 -14.82
N PRO A 533 13.83 30.57 -13.67
CA PRO A 533 13.01 31.76 -13.48
C PRO A 533 13.85 33.03 -13.55
N ASP A 534 13.50 33.93 -14.47
CA ASP A 534 14.09 35.26 -14.53
C ASP A 534 13.42 36.18 -13.51
N PHE A 535 14.20 36.57 -12.49
CA PHE A 535 13.79 37.49 -11.44
C PHE A 535 14.19 38.94 -11.72
N THR A 536 14.74 39.24 -12.91
CA THR A 536 15.20 40.59 -13.25
C THR A 536 14.05 41.60 -13.21
N GLY A 537 14.22 42.64 -12.40
CA GLY A 537 13.25 43.72 -12.27
C GLY A 537 12.09 43.46 -11.30
N LEU A 538 12.02 42.27 -10.70
CA LEU A 538 11.08 41.98 -9.61
C LEU A 538 11.62 42.58 -8.31
N THR A 539 10.73 43.17 -7.50
CA THR A 539 11.14 43.93 -6.30
C THR A 539 10.46 43.50 -5.02
N THR A 540 9.41 42.67 -5.11
CA THR A 540 8.64 42.18 -3.96
C THR A 540 8.74 40.66 -3.82
N GLU A 541 8.53 40.16 -2.60
CA GLU A 541 8.49 38.72 -2.30
C GLU A 541 7.34 38.01 -3.05
N ASN A 542 6.18 38.66 -3.18
CA ASN A 542 5.03 38.12 -3.92
C ASN A 542 5.34 37.92 -5.41
N GLU A 543 6.00 38.90 -6.06
CA GLU A 543 6.40 38.79 -7.47
C GLU A 543 7.38 37.63 -7.68
N ILE A 544 8.36 37.48 -6.79
CA ILE A 544 9.35 36.39 -6.86
C ILE A 544 8.66 35.04 -6.65
N ALA A 545 7.77 34.92 -5.66
CA ALA A 545 7.04 33.69 -5.38
C ALA A 545 6.14 33.27 -6.56
N VAL A 546 5.38 34.20 -7.14
CA VAL A 546 4.55 33.93 -8.33
C VAL A 546 5.42 33.49 -9.51
N ARG A 547 6.56 34.18 -9.76
CA ARG A 547 7.48 33.80 -10.84
C ARG A 547 8.11 32.42 -10.63
N SER A 548 8.46 32.07 -9.38
CA SER A 548 8.98 30.75 -9.02
C SER A 548 7.91 29.65 -9.16
N ALA A 549 6.68 29.90 -8.73
CA ALA A 549 5.58 28.94 -8.93
C ALA A 549 5.29 28.74 -10.43
N MET A 550 5.30 29.81 -11.21
CA MET A 550 5.10 29.77 -12.66
C MET A 550 6.15 28.95 -13.42
N SER A 551 7.40 28.90 -12.93
CA SER A 551 8.44 28.11 -13.59
C SER A 551 8.21 26.61 -13.45
N VAL A 552 7.54 26.15 -12.39
CA VAL A 552 7.32 24.72 -12.09
C VAL A 552 5.90 24.23 -12.36
N ILE A 553 4.94 25.13 -12.59
CA ILE A 553 3.58 24.73 -12.98
C ILE A 553 3.62 24.14 -14.38
N GLU A 554 3.41 22.84 -14.46
CA GLU A 554 3.31 22.08 -15.70
C GLU A 554 2.00 21.29 -15.74
N VAL A 555 1.60 20.88 -16.94
CA VAL A 555 0.54 19.87 -17.12
C VAL A 555 1.24 18.61 -17.56
N LEU A 556 1.34 17.64 -16.65
CA LEU A 556 2.17 16.45 -16.84
C LEU A 556 1.45 15.39 -17.66
N VAL A 557 1.12 15.75 -18.88
CA VAL A 557 0.60 14.88 -19.94
C VAL A 557 1.34 15.23 -21.22
N ASP A 558 1.37 14.32 -22.18
CA ASP A 558 1.81 14.70 -23.52
C ASP A 558 0.80 15.68 -24.12
N SER A 559 1.22 16.93 -24.29
CA SER A 559 0.35 18.00 -24.80
C SER A 559 -0.17 17.72 -26.21
N ASN A 560 0.48 16.84 -26.98
CA ASN A 560 0.03 16.46 -28.33
C ASN A 560 -0.84 15.20 -28.33
N ALA A 561 -0.98 14.54 -27.17
CA ALA A 561 -1.59 13.23 -27.06
C ALA A 561 -2.16 12.95 -25.67
N VAL A 562 -3.21 13.68 -25.27
CA VAL A 562 -3.88 13.44 -23.99
C VAL A 562 -4.95 12.36 -24.17
N TYR A 563 -4.83 11.27 -23.42
CA TYR A 563 -5.78 10.15 -23.40
C TYR A 563 -6.43 9.92 -22.03
N GLN A 564 -5.81 10.42 -20.97
CA GLN A 564 -6.06 10.07 -19.57
C GLN A 564 -6.56 11.27 -18.76
N ASN A 565 -7.21 10.98 -17.63
CA ASN A 565 -7.40 11.98 -16.56
C ASN A 565 -6.05 12.32 -15.93
N PHE A 566 -5.90 13.54 -15.43
CA PHE A 566 -4.66 13.99 -14.82
C PHE A 566 -4.93 14.96 -13.67
N GLU A 567 -3.92 15.17 -12.84
CA GLU A 567 -3.96 16.10 -11.71
C GLU A 567 -3.28 17.42 -12.09
N ILE A 568 -3.74 18.53 -11.48
CA ILE A 568 -3.16 19.87 -11.66
C ILE A 568 -2.94 20.53 -10.29
N PRO A 569 -1.82 21.24 -10.08
CA PRO A 569 -1.55 21.89 -8.79
C PRO A 569 -2.51 23.05 -8.55
N LYS A 570 -3.04 23.16 -7.33
CA LYS A 570 -3.90 24.27 -6.88
C LYS A 570 -3.19 25.24 -5.95
N LEU A 571 -2.11 24.78 -5.32
CA LEU A 571 -1.27 25.57 -4.44
C LEU A 571 0.20 25.19 -4.69
N VAL A 572 1.05 26.18 -4.95
CA VAL A 572 2.50 25.98 -5.14
C VAL A 572 3.24 27.11 -4.43
N HIS A 573 4.07 26.79 -3.43
CA HIS A 573 4.90 27.76 -2.72
C HIS A 573 4.10 28.98 -2.18
N GLY A 574 2.97 28.68 -1.54
CA GLY A 574 2.01 29.68 -1.04
C GLY A 574 1.31 30.53 -2.10
N CYS A 575 1.39 30.16 -3.39
CA CYS A 575 0.67 30.82 -4.48
C CYS A 575 -0.57 30.01 -4.89
N ASP A 576 -1.73 30.66 -4.90
CA ASP A 576 -2.98 30.06 -5.38
C ASP A 576 -2.93 29.89 -6.90
N VAL A 577 -3.36 28.73 -7.40
CA VAL A 577 -3.43 28.42 -8.83
C VAL A 577 -4.88 28.13 -9.22
N VAL A 578 -5.47 29.06 -9.97
CA VAL A 578 -6.83 28.93 -10.50
C VAL A 578 -6.76 28.50 -11.96
N TRP A 579 -7.46 27.42 -12.29
CA TRP A 579 -7.45 26.84 -13.63
C TRP A 579 -8.75 27.09 -14.38
N SER A 580 -8.66 27.24 -15.70
CA SER A 580 -9.81 27.31 -16.60
C SER A 580 -9.56 26.55 -17.91
N SER A 581 -10.59 25.89 -18.44
CA SER A 581 -10.54 25.15 -19.70
C SER A 581 -11.33 25.89 -20.78
N SER A 582 -10.77 25.98 -21.99
CA SER A 582 -11.47 26.56 -23.15
C SER A 582 -12.62 25.66 -23.65
N ASN A 583 -12.68 24.40 -23.22
CA ASN A 583 -13.70 23.43 -23.61
C ASN A 583 -14.00 22.44 -22.46
N ALA A 584 -14.83 22.89 -21.51
CA ALA A 584 -15.18 22.12 -20.31
C ALA A 584 -15.98 20.84 -20.57
N SER A 585 -16.51 20.63 -21.78
CA SER A 585 -17.19 19.37 -22.16
C SER A 585 -16.23 18.26 -22.60
N VAL A 586 -14.97 18.59 -22.90
CA VAL A 586 -13.93 17.62 -23.29
C VAL A 586 -12.89 17.49 -22.18
N LEU A 587 -12.52 18.60 -21.55
CA LEU A 587 -11.56 18.64 -20.45
C LEU A 587 -12.18 19.45 -19.32
N LYS A 588 -12.65 18.75 -18.30
CA LYS A 588 -13.39 19.31 -17.17
C LYS A 588 -12.49 19.35 -15.94
N ILE A 589 -12.37 20.53 -15.35
CA ILE A 589 -11.72 20.71 -14.05
C ILE A 589 -12.78 20.41 -12.99
N GLU A 590 -12.55 19.37 -12.19
CA GLU A 590 -13.46 18.99 -11.13
C GLU A 590 -13.38 19.97 -9.95
N LYS A 591 -14.44 19.99 -9.14
CA LYS A 591 -14.50 20.83 -7.94
C LYS A 591 -13.77 20.23 -6.76
N ASP A 592 -13.60 18.91 -6.77
CA ASP A 592 -13.00 18.17 -5.68
C ASP A 592 -11.48 18.30 -5.74
N GLU A 593 -10.87 18.41 -4.57
CA GLU A 593 -9.43 18.58 -4.39
C GLU A 593 -8.88 17.42 -3.55
N LYS A 594 -7.66 17.02 -3.86
CA LYS A 594 -6.87 16.04 -3.14
C LYS A 594 -5.80 16.79 -2.35
N VAL A 595 -5.73 16.51 -1.05
CA VAL A 595 -4.73 17.10 -0.15
C VAL A 595 -3.84 15.98 0.39
N SER A 596 -2.54 16.07 0.11
CA SER A 596 -1.54 15.10 0.60
C SER A 596 -1.13 15.42 2.05
N VAL A 597 -0.45 14.47 2.71
CA VAL A 597 0.14 14.65 4.05
C VAL A 597 1.12 15.82 4.07
N SER A 598 1.84 16.04 2.97
CA SER A 598 2.75 17.17 2.76
C SER A 598 2.04 18.51 2.54
N THR A 599 0.71 18.55 2.62
CA THR A 599 -0.17 19.69 2.34
C THR A 599 -0.22 20.14 0.87
N THR A 600 0.39 19.39 -0.04
CA THR A 600 0.18 19.56 -1.48
C THR A 600 -1.30 19.49 -1.83
N VAL A 601 -1.80 20.47 -2.60
CA VAL A 601 -3.20 20.55 -3.03
C VAL A 601 -3.29 20.35 -4.54
N LEU A 602 -3.98 19.31 -4.96
CA LEU A 602 -4.14 18.90 -6.36
C LEU A 602 -5.62 18.91 -6.74
N GLY A 603 -5.93 19.44 -7.92
CA GLY A 603 -7.26 19.36 -8.53
C GLY A 603 -7.30 18.26 -9.58
N ASN A 604 -8.44 17.58 -9.70
CA ASN A 604 -8.63 16.57 -10.72
C ASN A 604 -9.13 17.17 -12.03
N VAL A 605 -8.58 16.68 -13.15
CA VAL A 605 -9.06 16.98 -14.49
C VAL A 605 -9.58 15.70 -15.12
N THR A 606 -10.87 15.71 -15.46
CA THR A 606 -11.51 14.62 -16.20
C THR A 606 -11.47 14.91 -17.69
N VAL A 607 -10.95 13.94 -18.45
CA VAL A 607 -10.88 13.95 -19.90
C VAL A 607 -12.01 13.08 -20.45
N THR A 608 -12.87 13.68 -21.25
CA THR A 608 -13.90 12.99 -22.03
C THR A 608 -13.41 12.82 -23.46
N THR A 609 -13.14 11.57 -23.84
CA THR A 609 -12.58 11.23 -25.16
C THR A 609 -13.52 11.70 -26.28
N PRO A 610 -13.12 12.68 -27.11
CA PRO A 610 -13.93 13.16 -28.22
C PRO A 610 -13.94 12.15 -29.38
N LYS A 611 -14.85 12.30 -30.35
CA LYS A 611 -14.86 11.44 -31.55
C LYS A 611 -13.66 11.67 -32.47
N THR A 612 -13.14 12.89 -32.48
CA THR A 612 -11.98 13.31 -33.27
C THR A 612 -11.06 14.12 -32.39
N ASP A 613 -9.76 14.10 -32.70
CA ASP A 613 -8.77 14.93 -32.02
C ASP A 613 -9.29 16.37 -31.84
N THR A 614 -9.27 16.85 -30.61
CA THR A 614 -9.83 18.16 -30.25
C THR A 614 -8.78 18.95 -29.50
N SER A 615 -8.47 20.14 -30.00
CA SER A 615 -7.59 21.07 -29.30
C SER A 615 -8.35 21.76 -28.15
N VAL A 616 -7.76 21.75 -26.97
CA VAL A 616 -8.27 22.41 -25.77
C VAL A 616 -7.14 23.21 -25.14
N LYS A 617 -7.42 24.46 -24.80
CA LYS A 617 -6.50 25.31 -24.07
C LYS A 617 -6.84 25.25 -22.59
N LEU A 618 -5.85 24.90 -21.78
CA LEU A 618 -5.93 24.91 -20.32
C LEU A 618 -5.09 26.10 -19.80
N THR A 619 -5.67 26.94 -18.96
CA THR A 619 -5.04 28.17 -18.49
C THR A 619 -4.91 28.14 -16.97
N ALA A 620 -3.69 28.30 -16.46
CA ALA A 620 -3.38 28.51 -15.05
C ALA A 620 -3.22 30.00 -14.77
N THR A 621 -3.92 30.52 -13.76
CA THR A 621 -3.73 31.87 -13.21
C THR A 621 -3.14 31.71 -11.82
N VAL A 622 -1.91 32.20 -11.64
CA VAL A 622 -1.14 32.06 -10.39
C VAL A 622 -1.12 33.39 -9.68
N SER A 623 -1.46 33.41 -8.40
CA SER A 623 -1.53 34.66 -7.64
C SER A 623 -1.03 34.51 -6.21
N ARG A 624 -0.40 35.57 -5.70
CA ARG A 624 -0.07 35.74 -4.28
C ARG A 624 -0.12 37.23 -3.93
N GLY A 625 -1.02 37.61 -3.03
CA GLY A 625 -1.26 39.01 -2.70
C GLY A 625 -1.72 39.81 -3.92
N ASP A 626 -0.92 40.79 -4.34
CA ASP A 626 -1.15 41.68 -5.49
C ASP A 626 -0.44 41.24 -6.78
N ALA A 627 0.43 40.22 -6.72
CA ALA A 627 1.11 39.66 -7.88
C ALA A 627 0.22 38.60 -8.55
N THR A 628 0.16 38.59 -9.89
CA THR A 628 -0.57 37.60 -10.68
C THR A 628 0.08 37.39 -12.04
N GLU A 629 0.25 36.12 -12.44
CA GLU A 629 0.72 35.71 -13.77
C GLU A 629 -0.18 34.62 -14.36
N VAL A 630 -0.11 34.40 -15.69
CA VAL A 630 -0.95 33.43 -16.42
C VAL A 630 -0.07 32.54 -17.30
N LYS A 631 -0.26 31.22 -17.23
CA LYS A 631 0.34 30.22 -18.13
C LYS A 631 -0.75 29.52 -18.93
N GLU A 632 -0.54 29.33 -20.23
CA GLU A 632 -1.47 28.60 -21.10
C GLU A 632 -0.81 27.32 -21.62
N PHE A 633 -1.58 26.24 -21.66
CA PHE A 633 -1.19 24.93 -22.17
C PHE A 633 -2.12 24.55 -23.30
N ASP A 634 -1.57 24.37 -24.50
CA ASP A 634 -2.32 23.88 -25.65
C ASP A 634 -2.27 22.36 -25.68
N LEU A 635 -3.43 21.72 -25.47
CA LEU A 635 -3.55 20.26 -25.37
C LEU A 635 -4.34 19.71 -26.56
N ILE A 636 -3.92 18.56 -27.08
CA ILE A 636 -4.66 17.78 -28.09
C ILE A 636 -5.25 16.56 -27.40
N ILE A 637 -6.55 16.60 -27.17
CA ILE A 637 -7.30 15.47 -26.61
C ILE A 637 -7.58 14.50 -27.73
N LYS A 638 -7.11 13.26 -27.58
CA LYS A 638 -7.10 12.28 -28.66
C LYS A 638 -8.47 11.69 -28.89
N GLY A 639 -8.87 11.64 -30.16
CA GLY A 639 -10.18 11.16 -30.56
C GLY A 639 -10.27 9.64 -30.57
N LYS A 640 -11.40 9.10 -30.10
CA LYS A 640 -11.75 7.67 -30.23
C LYS A 640 -13.25 7.54 -30.50
N GLU A 641 -13.63 6.49 -31.22
CA GLU A 641 -15.03 6.08 -31.29
C GLU A 641 -15.43 5.49 -29.93
N GLN A 642 -16.41 6.12 -29.28
CA GLN A 642 -16.87 5.71 -27.95
C GLN A 642 -17.59 4.36 -28.03
N THR A 643 -17.39 3.51 -27.02
CA THR A 643 -18.01 2.19 -26.93
C THR A 643 -18.77 2.04 -25.63
N LEU A 644 -19.90 1.34 -25.70
CA LEU A 644 -20.77 1.15 -24.55
C LEU A 644 -20.18 0.10 -23.59
N GLY A 645 -19.88 0.53 -22.37
CA GLY A 645 -19.44 -0.33 -21.28
C GLY A 645 -20.58 -0.78 -20.37
N ASN A 646 -20.23 -1.04 -19.11
CA ASN A 646 -21.21 -1.41 -18.08
C ASN A 646 -22.19 -0.26 -17.83
N VAL A 647 -23.43 -0.64 -17.51
CA VAL A 647 -24.44 0.30 -17.00
C VAL A 647 -24.42 0.22 -15.48
N VAL A 648 -24.35 1.38 -14.85
CA VAL A 648 -24.20 1.51 -13.39
C VAL A 648 -25.25 2.47 -12.82
N SER A 649 -25.48 2.35 -11.51
CA SER A 649 -26.40 3.16 -10.72
C SER A 649 -25.61 3.92 -9.64
N THR A 650 -26.05 5.13 -9.31
CA THR A 650 -25.55 5.84 -8.11
C THR A 650 -26.16 5.35 -6.80
N ASP A 651 -27.22 4.54 -6.86
CA ASP A 651 -28.03 4.07 -5.72
C ASP A 651 -28.07 2.54 -5.62
N ASP A 652 -28.57 2.02 -4.49
CA ASP A 652 -28.73 0.59 -4.19
C ASP A 652 -29.59 -0.19 -5.22
N ASP A 653 -29.28 -1.48 -5.38
CA ASP A 653 -30.00 -2.41 -6.28
C ASP A 653 -31.45 -2.75 -5.82
N VAL A 654 -31.84 -2.31 -4.61
CA VAL A 654 -33.17 -2.53 -4.01
C VAL A 654 -33.73 -1.23 -3.44
N ILE A 655 -34.84 -0.76 -4.00
CA ILE A 655 -35.49 0.50 -3.63
C ILE A 655 -36.83 0.21 -2.94
N ARG A 656 -37.08 0.80 -1.78
CA ARG A 656 -38.35 0.72 -1.05
C ARG A 656 -39.15 2.01 -1.19
N VAL A 657 -40.40 1.93 -1.64
CA VAL A 657 -41.30 3.09 -1.82
C VAL A 657 -42.64 2.81 -1.15
N ASP A 658 -43.07 3.66 -0.22
CA ASP A 658 -44.41 3.54 0.37
C ASP A 658 -45.50 3.78 -0.69
N ILE A 659 -46.69 3.17 -0.55
CA ILE A 659 -47.83 3.41 -1.45
C ILE A 659 -48.16 4.90 -1.51
N TYR A 660 -48.35 5.44 -2.71
CA TYR A 660 -48.48 6.88 -3.01
C TYR A 660 -47.24 7.74 -2.68
N GLY A 661 -46.15 7.11 -2.24
CA GLY A 661 -44.85 7.75 -2.04
C GLY A 661 -44.23 8.18 -3.36
N GLN A 662 -43.22 9.03 -3.25
CA GLN A 662 -42.43 9.46 -4.39
C GLN A 662 -41.39 8.39 -4.71
N TYR A 663 -41.50 7.79 -5.90
CA TYR A 663 -40.43 6.99 -6.47
C TYR A 663 -39.50 7.93 -7.26
N ILE A 664 -38.24 7.99 -6.86
CA ILE A 664 -37.18 8.68 -7.60
C ILE A 664 -36.43 7.60 -8.37
N VAL A 665 -36.42 7.72 -9.70
CA VAL A 665 -35.65 6.80 -10.55
C VAL A 665 -34.17 7.04 -10.25
N PRO A 666 -33.39 5.98 -9.92
CA PRO A 666 -31.96 6.13 -9.66
C PRO A 666 -31.25 6.69 -10.91
N LYS A 667 -30.16 7.44 -10.70
CA LYS A 667 -29.34 7.89 -11.84
C LYS A 667 -28.65 6.66 -12.43
N ILE A 668 -29.18 6.20 -13.56
CA ILE A 668 -28.55 5.16 -14.37
C ILE A 668 -27.71 5.82 -15.46
N TYR A 669 -26.47 5.38 -15.62
CA TYR A 669 -25.59 5.86 -16.67
C TYR A 669 -24.72 4.74 -17.23
N ALA A 670 -24.27 4.92 -18.46
CA ALA A 670 -23.35 4.00 -19.11
C ALA A 670 -21.91 4.46 -18.92
N LEU A 671 -20.99 3.52 -18.73
CA LEU A 671 -19.56 3.79 -18.79
C LEU A 671 -19.09 3.75 -20.24
N ASP A 672 -18.07 4.53 -20.56
CA ASP A 672 -17.35 4.48 -21.83
C ASP A 672 -16.23 3.43 -21.72
N ASP A 673 -16.48 2.23 -22.25
CA ASP A 673 -15.51 1.11 -22.27
C ASP A 673 -14.28 1.43 -23.12
N SER A 674 -14.38 2.51 -23.90
CA SER A 674 -13.32 2.99 -24.75
C SER A 674 -12.35 3.92 -24.03
N SER A 675 -12.74 4.42 -22.85
CA SER A 675 -11.98 5.32 -21.99
C SER A 675 -11.04 4.56 -21.07
N ILE A 676 -9.84 5.12 -20.86
CA ILE A 676 -8.81 4.58 -19.96
C ILE A 676 -9.20 4.76 -18.48
N SER A 677 -10.29 5.49 -18.18
CA SER A 677 -10.63 5.93 -16.82
C SER A 677 -12.02 5.55 -16.32
N ASN A 678 -12.69 4.56 -16.95
CA ASN A 678 -14.08 4.18 -16.62
C ASN A 678 -15.03 5.39 -16.58
N ALA A 679 -14.81 6.36 -17.47
CA ALA A 679 -15.58 7.61 -17.50
C ALA A 679 -17.07 7.34 -17.83
N GLU A 680 -17.97 8.18 -17.31
CA GLU A 680 -19.37 8.19 -17.76
C GLU A 680 -19.42 8.55 -19.25
N LEU A 681 -20.05 7.69 -20.04
CA LEU A 681 -20.31 7.93 -21.45
C LEU A 681 -21.23 9.15 -21.58
N PRO A 682 -20.95 10.13 -22.45
CA PRO A 682 -21.82 11.28 -22.64
C PRO A 682 -23.27 10.88 -22.93
N ALA A 683 -24.21 11.46 -22.17
CA ALA A 683 -25.64 11.11 -22.20
C ALA A 683 -26.31 11.31 -23.57
N ASP A 684 -25.72 12.09 -24.46
CA ASP A 684 -26.21 12.29 -25.83
C ASP A 684 -25.84 11.14 -26.78
N LEU A 685 -24.88 10.28 -26.44
CA LEU A 685 -24.38 9.18 -27.28
C LEU A 685 -25.15 7.86 -27.15
N TYR A 686 -25.96 7.71 -26.10
CA TYR A 686 -26.76 6.51 -25.86
C TYR A 686 -28.19 6.89 -25.47
N ASP A 687 -29.10 5.94 -25.59
CA ASP A 687 -30.45 6.02 -25.06
C ASP A 687 -30.58 5.04 -23.89
N ILE A 688 -31.34 5.38 -22.85
CA ILE A 688 -31.70 4.44 -21.78
C ILE A 688 -33.17 4.10 -21.92
N ASP A 689 -33.43 2.85 -22.26
CA ASP A 689 -34.78 2.29 -22.26
C ASP A 689 -35.01 1.50 -20.98
N TYR A 690 -36.14 1.76 -20.33
CA TYR A 690 -36.54 1.01 -19.14
C TYR A 690 -37.61 -0.01 -19.53
N SER A 691 -37.43 -1.24 -19.08
CA SER A 691 -38.49 -2.24 -19.08
C SER A 691 -38.87 -2.58 -17.65
N TYR A 692 -40.16 -2.76 -17.43
CA TYR A 692 -40.73 -2.97 -16.10
C TYR A 692 -41.52 -4.26 -16.08
N ARG A 693 -41.30 -5.06 -15.06
CA ARG A 693 -42.12 -6.24 -14.77
C ARG A 693 -42.67 -6.10 -13.37
N TYR A 694 -43.96 -6.34 -13.22
CA TYR A 694 -44.67 -6.25 -11.96
C TYR A 694 -45.14 -7.63 -11.51
N ALA A 695 -45.02 -7.89 -10.22
CA ALA A 695 -45.70 -8.98 -9.55
C ALA A 695 -46.31 -8.48 -8.24
N SER A 696 -47.45 -9.06 -7.84
CA SER A 696 -48.08 -8.76 -6.54
C SER A 696 -47.20 -9.16 -5.35
N SER A 697 -46.27 -10.10 -5.56
CA SER A 697 -45.25 -10.52 -4.60
C SER A 697 -44.04 -11.05 -5.36
N ARG A 698 -42.89 -11.17 -4.71
CA ARG A 698 -41.66 -11.68 -5.36
C ARG A 698 -41.82 -13.09 -5.94
N VAL A 699 -42.67 -13.91 -5.34
CA VAL A 699 -42.92 -15.31 -5.75
C VAL A 699 -44.15 -15.48 -6.64
N SER A 700 -44.84 -14.38 -6.92
CA SER A 700 -45.92 -14.38 -7.89
C SER A 700 -45.36 -14.32 -9.33
N GLN A 701 -46.21 -14.70 -10.29
CA GLN A 701 -45.87 -14.52 -11.69
C GLN A 701 -45.69 -13.03 -12.01
N TYR A 702 -44.59 -12.70 -12.68
CA TYR A 702 -44.32 -11.35 -13.17
C TYR A 702 -44.98 -11.09 -14.52
N TYR A 703 -45.60 -9.93 -14.65
CA TYR A 703 -46.25 -9.42 -15.86
C TYR A 703 -45.56 -8.14 -16.33
N SER A 704 -45.42 -7.94 -17.63
CA SER A 704 -44.89 -6.68 -18.18
C SER A 704 -45.84 -5.52 -17.87
N VAL A 705 -45.27 -4.37 -17.49
CA VAL A 705 -46.00 -3.12 -17.23
C VAL A 705 -45.22 -1.94 -17.82
N ASP A 706 -45.87 -0.78 -17.95
CA ASP A 706 -45.27 0.41 -18.60
C ASP A 706 -44.45 1.29 -17.64
N GLY A 707 -44.40 0.97 -16.34
CA GLY A 707 -43.70 1.77 -15.33
C GLY A 707 -43.91 1.27 -13.90
N VAL A 708 -43.22 1.92 -12.96
CA VAL A 708 -43.46 1.73 -11.52
C VAL A 708 -44.66 2.59 -11.10
N TYR A 709 -45.74 1.95 -10.67
CA TYR A 709 -46.95 2.63 -10.21
C TYR A 709 -46.99 2.61 -8.69
N THR A 710 -46.63 3.72 -8.02
CA THR A 710 -46.61 3.76 -6.54
C THR A 710 -47.99 3.65 -5.92
N SER A 711 -49.07 3.72 -6.70
CA SER A 711 -50.44 3.42 -6.26
C SER A 711 -50.81 1.94 -6.29
N VAL A 712 -49.94 1.07 -6.83
CA VAL A 712 -50.17 -0.36 -6.97
C VAL A 712 -49.09 -1.10 -6.18
N PRO A 713 -49.44 -1.65 -5.01
CA PRO A 713 -48.47 -2.36 -4.17
C PRO A 713 -47.97 -3.64 -4.83
N GLY A 714 -46.69 -3.94 -4.66
CA GLY A 714 -46.04 -5.15 -5.18
C GLY A 714 -44.57 -4.94 -5.47
N VAL A 715 -43.99 -5.85 -6.26
CA VAL A 715 -42.58 -5.86 -6.64
C VAL A 715 -42.46 -5.52 -8.11
N TYR A 716 -41.65 -4.51 -8.41
CA TYR A 716 -41.30 -4.11 -9.76
C TYR A 716 -39.84 -4.49 -10.01
N GLU A 717 -39.59 -5.35 -10.99
CA GLU A 717 -38.25 -5.50 -11.59
C GLU A 717 -38.10 -4.42 -12.66
N VAL A 718 -37.07 -3.60 -12.52
CA VAL A 718 -36.74 -2.56 -13.48
C VAL A 718 -35.42 -2.92 -14.13
N THR A 719 -35.45 -3.09 -15.45
CA THR A 719 -34.24 -3.28 -16.25
C THR A 719 -34.01 -2.04 -17.08
N ALA A 720 -32.96 -1.30 -16.77
CA ALA A 720 -32.44 -0.22 -17.60
C ALA A 720 -31.52 -0.81 -18.67
N THR A 721 -31.80 -0.52 -19.92
CA THR A 721 -31.01 -0.94 -21.07
C THR A 721 -30.42 0.29 -21.72
N ALA A 722 -29.11 0.50 -21.58
CA ALA A 722 -28.41 1.48 -22.38
C ALA A 722 -28.23 0.93 -23.79
N THR A 723 -28.57 1.73 -24.80
CA THR A 723 -28.36 1.41 -26.22
C THR A 723 -27.49 2.49 -26.85
N LEU A 724 -26.33 2.12 -27.38
CA LEU A 724 -25.43 3.07 -28.04
C LEU A 724 -26.00 3.50 -29.38
N LYS A 725 -26.07 4.80 -29.65
CA LYS A 725 -26.70 5.33 -30.88
C LYS A 725 -25.91 5.05 -32.15
N SER A 726 -24.59 4.92 -32.05
CA SER A 726 -23.71 4.74 -33.21
C SER A 726 -23.87 3.37 -33.89
N ASN A 727 -24.03 2.30 -33.10
CA ASN A 727 -24.04 0.92 -33.60
C ASN A 727 -25.16 0.03 -33.01
N GLY A 728 -25.95 0.55 -32.06
CA GLY A 728 -27.05 -0.18 -31.43
C GLY A 728 -26.62 -1.22 -30.38
N SER A 729 -25.37 -1.23 -29.93
CA SER A 729 -24.91 -2.11 -28.84
C SER A 729 -25.70 -1.86 -27.57
N LYS A 730 -25.87 -2.89 -26.74
CA LYS A 730 -26.71 -2.83 -25.54
C LYS A 730 -25.98 -3.33 -24.31
N SER A 731 -26.21 -2.66 -23.19
CA SER A 731 -25.75 -3.04 -21.86
C SER A 731 -26.89 -2.82 -20.88
N VAL A 732 -26.97 -3.64 -19.83
CA VAL A 732 -28.15 -3.70 -18.96
C VAL A 732 -27.78 -3.61 -17.49
N TYR A 733 -28.60 -2.92 -16.73
CA TYR A 733 -28.57 -2.87 -15.28
C TYR A 733 -29.99 -3.15 -14.75
N ALA A 734 -30.10 -4.04 -13.77
CA ALA A 734 -31.39 -4.46 -13.22
C ALA A 734 -31.44 -4.22 -11.72
N TYR A 735 -32.53 -3.62 -11.26
CA TYR A 735 -32.80 -3.35 -9.85
C TYR A 735 -34.27 -3.60 -9.54
N LYS A 736 -34.61 -3.70 -8.25
CA LYS A 736 -35.99 -3.94 -7.81
C LYS A 736 -36.55 -2.73 -7.07
N VAL A 737 -37.82 -2.43 -7.32
CA VAL A 737 -38.59 -1.44 -6.57
C VAL A 737 -39.76 -2.13 -5.88
N TYR A 738 -39.77 -2.06 -4.55
CA TYR A 738 -40.86 -2.58 -3.74
C TYR A 738 -41.80 -1.43 -3.40
N VAL A 739 -42.98 -1.44 -4.01
CA VAL A 739 -44.07 -0.51 -3.66
C VAL A 739 -44.86 -1.14 -2.54
N VAL A 740 -44.77 -0.57 -1.35
CA VAL A 740 -45.24 -1.18 -0.12
C VAL A 740 -46.48 -0.48 0.42
N ASP A 741 -47.61 -1.20 0.44
CA ASP A 741 -48.80 -0.81 1.20
C ASP A 741 -48.62 -1.29 2.63
N PRO A 742 -48.81 -0.44 3.65
CA PRO A 742 -48.81 -0.87 5.05
C PRO A 742 -49.75 -2.04 5.37
N ASN A 743 -50.74 -2.31 4.50
CA ASN A 743 -51.70 -3.41 4.57
C ASN A 743 -51.43 -4.55 3.56
N CYS A 744 -50.26 -4.60 2.90
CA CYS A 744 -49.95 -5.65 1.92
C CYS A 744 -49.87 -7.04 2.59
N GLU A 745 -50.06 -8.10 1.80
CA GLU A 745 -49.85 -9.45 2.30
C GLU A 745 -48.34 -9.75 2.38
N VAL A 746 -47.87 -10.02 3.59
CA VAL A 746 -46.48 -10.42 3.87
C VAL A 746 -46.50 -11.75 4.61
N ASP A 747 -45.87 -12.76 4.01
CA ASP A 747 -45.65 -14.07 4.62
C ASP A 747 -44.36 -14.69 4.04
N PHE A 748 -43.91 -15.79 4.63
CA PHE A 748 -42.83 -16.60 4.09
C PHE A 748 -43.25 -17.22 2.75
N SER A 749 -42.36 -17.13 1.77
CA SER A 749 -42.64 -17.50 0.38
C SER A 749 -42.56 -19.01 0.10
N SER A 750 -41.95 -19.77 1.02
CA SER A 750 -41.82 -21.23 0.95
C SER A 750 -42.27 -21.88 2.25
N SER A 751 -42.64 -23.17 2.18
CA SER A 751 -42.94 -23.96 3.39
C SER A 751 -41.69 -24.36 4.18
N MET A 752 -40.48 -24.12 3.65
CA MET A 752 -39.21 -24.41 4.33
C MET A 752 -38.76 -23.17 5.09
N ILE A 753 -39.31 -22.99 6.29
CA ILE A 753 -38.84 -22.00 7.26
C ILE A 753 -37.72 -22.65 8.08
N ASN A 754 -36.56 -22.01 8.14
CA ASN A 754 -35.47 -22.50 8.97
C ASN A 754 -35.65 -21.98 10.40
N ILE A 755 -35.65 -22.90 11.36
CA ILE A 755 -35.72 -22.60 12.78
C ILE A 755 -34.44 -23.10 13.41
N ALA A 756 -33.66 -22.17 13.96
CA ALA A 756 -32.44 -22.49 14.66
C ALA A 756 -32.48 -21.96 16.10
N LEU A 757 -31.82 -22.66 17.00
CA LEU A 757 -31.67 -22.23 18.38
C LEU A 757 -30.39 -21.41 18.51
N THR A 758 -30.52 -20.19 19.02
CA THR A 758 -29.40 -19.25 19.20
C THR A 758 -29.00 -19.21 20.67
N ARG A 759 -27.86 -18.58 21.00
CA ARG A 759 -27.46 -18.38 22.41
C ARG A 759 -28.56 -17.76 23.26
N ASP A 760 -29.24 -16.75 22.72
CA ASP A 760 -30.17 -15.90 23.47
C ASP A 760 -31.64 -16.32 23.28
N GLY A 761 -31.94 -17.17 22.30
CA GLY A 761 -33.29 -17.63 22.01
C GLY A 761 -33.37 -18.48 20.73
N PHE A 762 -34.01 -17.95 19.71
CA PHE A 762 -34.26 -18.67 18.46
C PHE A 762 -34.23 -17.72 17.27
N MET A 763 -33.84 -18.26 16.12
CA MET A 763 -33.84 -17.57 14.84
C MET A 763 -34.92 -18.18 13.95
N ILE A 764 -35.66 -17.31 13.28
CA ILE A 764 -36.64 -17.69 12.27
C ILE A 764 -36.18 -17.08 10.95
N SER A 765 -35.88 -17.92 9.98
CA SER A 765 -35.32 -17.47 8.71
C SER A 765 -36.11 -17.97 7.50
N GLY A 766 -36.17 -17.15 6.47
CA GLY A 766 -36.79 -17.52 5.21
C GLY A 766 -36.95 -16.37 4.24
N GLU A 767 -37.22 -16.72 2.99
CA GLU A 767 -37.62 -15.77 1.94
C GLU A 767 -39.03 -15.25 2.20
N LEU A 768 -39.26 -13.98 1.89
CA LEU A 768 -40.52 -13.29 2.14
C LEU A 768 -41.21 -12.89 0.84
N SER A 769 -42.54 -12.89 0.85
CA SER A 769 -43.37 -12.46 -0.29
C SER A 769 -43.25 -10.95 -0.55
N ASN A 770 -42.97 -10.15 0.48
CA ASN A 770 -42.86 -8.68 0.43
C ASN A 770 -41.93 -8.16 1.55
N ILE A 771 -41.57 -6.87 1.52
CA ILE A 771 -40.54 -6.28 2.39
C ILE A 771 -41.05 -5.29 3.44
N ASP A 772 -42.36 -5.25 3.72
CA ASP A 772 -42.97 -4.23 4.59
C ASP A 772 -43.82 -4.80 5.72
N GLY A 773 -43.16 -5.07 6.83
CA GLY A 773 -43.79 -5.63 8.02
C GLY A 773 -42.76 -6.09 9.03
N ALA A 774 -43.18 -7.00 9.90
CA ALA A 774 -42.33 -7.62 10.88
C ALA A 774 -42.72 -9.07 11.14
N VAL A 775 -41.75 -9.87 11.54
CA VAL A 775 -42.00 -11.19 12.13
C VAL A 775 -42.19 -10.97 13.62
N TYR A 776 -43.31 -11.45 14.16
CA TYR A 776 -43.66 -11.39 15.58
C TYR A 776 -43.55 -12.78 16.19
N ALA A 777 -42.91 -12.90 17.35
CA ALA A 777 -42.80 -14.16 18.05
C ALA A 777 -42.97 -14.00 19.56
N VAL A 778 -43.55 -15.03 20.18
CA VAL A 778 -43.69 -15.19 21.63
C VAL A 778 -43.16 -16.57 21.99
N ALA A 779 -42.24 -16.62 22.96
CA ALA A 779 -41.84 -17.86 23.61
C ALA A 779 -42.56 -18.03 24.95
N SER A 780 -42.87 -19.26 25.35
CA SER A 780 -43.44 -19.56 26.67
C SER A 780 -42.93 -20.89 27.23
N GLU A 781 -42.83 -20.98 28.57
CA GLU A 781 -42.40 -22.20 29.26
C GLU A 781 -43.50 -23.28 29.37
N THR A 782 -44.73 -22.91 29.03
CA THR A 782 -45.90 -23.80 29.00
C THR A 782 -46.59 -23.66 27.66
N PRO A 783 -47.25 -24.71 27.14
CA PRO A 783 -47.98 -24.61 25.89
C PRO A 783 -49.07 -23.53 26.00
N ILE A 784 -48.99 -22.53 25.14
CA ILE A 784 -50.03 -21.52 24.96
C ILE A 784 -50.53 -21.58 23.53
N ALA A 785 -51.84 -21.70 23.36
CA ALA A 785 -52.49 -21.55 22.05
C ALA A 785 -52.96 -20.11 21.95
N LEU A 786 -52.32 -19.32 21.08
CA LEU A 786 -52.68 -17.93 20.83
C LEU A 786 -53.38 -17.83 19.48
N THR A 787 -54.47 -17.08 19.42
CA THR A 787 -54.91 -16.50 18.15
C THR A 787 -53.91 -15.45 17.68
N ARG A 788 -53.95 -15.11 16.40
CA ARG A 788 -53.11 -14.04 15.82
C ARG A 788 -53.20 -12.73 16.62
N ASP A 789 -54.41 -12.28 16.93
CA ASP A 789 -54.62 -11.01 17.64
C ASP A 789 -54.09 -11.08 19.07
N GLU A 790 -54.22 -12.23 19.73
CA GLU A 790 -53.64 -12.46 21.06
C GLU A 790 -52.11 -12.46 21.02
N LEU A 791 -51.49 -13.02 19.97
CA LEU A 791 -50.03 -13.00 19.79
C LEU A 791 -49.51 -11.59 19.53
N LEU A 792 -50.11 -10.86 18.58
CA LEU A 792 -49.69 -9.50 18.21
C LEU A 792 -49.83 -8.48 19.34
N ASN A 793 -50.67 -8.77 20.34
CA ASN A 793 -50.90 -7.96 21.54
C ASN A 793 -50.36 -8.62 22.82
N HIS A 794 -49.63 -9.75 22.71
CA HIS A 794 -49.11 -10.45 23.86
C HIS A 794 -48.06 -9.58 24.56
N LYS A 795 -48.09 -9.51 25.90
CA LYS A 795 -47.18 -8.66 26.68
C LYS A 795 -45.69 -8.96 26.45
N ASP A 796 -45.38 -10.19 26.06
CA ASP A 796 -44.01 -10.69 25.83
C ASP A 796 -43.67 -10.85 24.34
N VAL A 797 -44.49 -10.29 23.44
CA VAL A 797 -44.23 -10.37 21.99
C VAL A 797 -42.99 -9.57 21.61
N GLN A 798 -42.13 -10.20 20.81
CA GLN A 798 -40.99 -9.56 20.18
C GLN A 798 -41.25 -9.42 18.69
N SER A 799 -40.61 -8.43 18.05
CA SER A 799 -40.77 -8.19 16.62
C SER A 799 -39.44 -7.83 15.97
N VAL A 800 -39.14 -8.43 14.82
CA VAL A 800 -38.02 -8.05 13.96
C VAL A 800 -38.57 -7.45 12.67
N GLN A 801 -38.13 -6.24 12.33
CA GLN A 801 -38.56 -5.54 11.13
C GLN A 801 -37.98 -6.19 9.88
N ILE A 802 -38.77 -6.24 8.83
CA ILE A 802 -38.36 -6.71 7.51
C ILE A 802 -37.75 -5.52 6.75
N SER A 803 -36.56 -5.69 6.19
CA SER A 803 -35.86 -4.67 5.40
C SER A 803 -35.47 -5.13 3.99
N THR A 804 -35.46 -6.44 3.74
CA THR A 804 -35.10 -7.08 2.48
C THR A 804 -36.05 -8.24 2.19
N ASP A 805 -35.90 -8.90 1.04
CA ASP A 805 -36.75 -10.01 0.59
C ASP A 805 -36.35 -11.40 1.16
N TYR A 806 -35.45 -11.41 2.14
CA TYR A 806 -35.04 -12.54 2.97
C TYR A 806 -34.81 -12.06 4.40
N ILE A 807 -35.32 -12.77 5.41
CA ILE A 807 -35.13 -12.40 6.81
C ILE A 807 -34.41 -13.48 7.60
N ASP A 808 -33.53 -13.04 8.51
CA ASP A 808 -32.96 -13.81 9.61
C ASP A 808 -33.38 -13.17 10.94
N ALA A 809 -34.58 -13.50 11.41
CA ALA A 809 -35.18 -12.86 12.58
C ALA A 809 -34.73 -13.54 13.87
N ASN A 810 -33.84 -12.90 14.62
CA ASN A 810 -33.42 -13.35 15.95
C ASN A 810 -34.39 -12.85 17.03
N PHE A 811 -34.83 -13.77 17.89
CA PHE A 811 -35.69 -13.51 19.04
C PHE A 811 -35.04 -14.06 20.30
N VAL A 812 -35.28 -13.39 21.43
CA VAL A 812 -34.75 -13.75 22.73
C VAL A 812 -35.76 -14.65 23.48
N ALA A 813 -35.31 -15.65 24.23
CA ALA A 813 -36.20 -16.38 25.13
C ALA A 813 -36.60 -15.50 26.34
N ASN A 814 -37.85 -15.59 26.83
CA ASN A 814 -38.32 -14.78 27.97
C ASN A 814 -37.34 -14.91 29.15
N ASN A 815 -36.87 -13.77 29.68
CA ASN A 815 -35.83 -13.61 30.72
C ASN A 815 -34.35 -13.62 30.25
N LYS A 816 -34.08 -13.36 28.97
CA LYS A 816 -32.74 -13.03 28.41
C LYS A 816 -31.71 -14.17 28.40
N ASN A 817 -32.06 -15.39 28.79
CA ASN A 817 -31.19 -16.57 28.69
C ASN A 817 -32.04 -17.83 28.47
N ILE A 818 -31.66 -18.69 27.50
CA ILE A 818 -32.23 -20.02 27.39
C ILE A 818 -31.76 -20.86 28.60
N LYS A 819 -32.70 -21.26 29.46
CA LYS A 819 -32.46 -22.31 30.46
C LYS A 819 -32.25 -23.66 29.76
N THR A 820 -31.27 -24.41 30.25
CA THR A 820 -30.87 -25.73 29.73
C THR A 820 -31.16 -26.87 30.71
N ASP A 821 -31.94 -26.60 31.76
CA ASP A 821 -32.42 -27.65 32.65
C ASP A 821 -33.46 -28.54 31.96
N SER A 822 -33.39 -29.85 32.18
CA SER A 822 -34.29 -30.83 31.55
C SER A 822 -35.74 -30.77 32.05
N THR A 823 -36.05 -29.85 32.97
CA THR A 823 -37.40 -29.61 33.48
C THR A 823 -38.13 -28.48 32.76
N THR A 824 -37.43 -27.70 31.94
CA THR A 824 -37.99 -26.58 31.18
C THR A 824 -38.37 -27.06 29.76
N GLN A 825 -39.47 -26.55 29.22
CA GLN A 825 -39.85 -26.73 27.82
C GLN A 825 -40.14 -25.35 27.23
N TYR A 826 -39.81 -25.11 25.97
CA TYR A 826 -40.20 -23.87 25.29
C TYR A 826 -41.17 -24.14 24.16
N TYR A 827 -42.18 -23.29 24.08
CA TYR A 827 -43.12 -23.22 22.98
C TYR A 827 -43.00 -21.86 22.33
N VAL A 828 -42.69 -21.84 21.04
CA VAL A 828 -42.60 -20.61 20.27
C VAL A 828 -43.80 -20.53 19.36
N ASN A 829 -44.57 -19.46 19.48
CA ASN A 829 -45.63 -19.09 18.56
C ASN A 829 -45.17 -17.87 17.77
N TYR A 830 -45.31 -17.88 16.45
CA TYR A 830 -44.92 -16.76 15.61
C TYR A 830 -45.88 -16.51 14.45
N VAL A 831 -45.88 -15.27 13.97
CA VAL A 831 -46.72 -14.78 12.87
C VAL A 831 -45.96 -13.68 12.12
N VAL A 832 -46.13 -13.64 10.80
CA VAL A 832 -45.68 -12.51 9.98
C VAL A 832 -46.84 -11.53 9.84
N ALA A 833 -46.60 -10.26 10.14
CA ALA A 833 -47.62 -9.23 9.96
C ALA A 833 -47.05 -8.04 9.20
N ASN A 834 -47.87 -7.49 8.32
CA ASN A 834 -47.60 -6.24 7.63
C ASN A 834 -47.53 -5.06 8.61
N ARG A 835 -47.06 -3.91 8.13
CA ARG A 835 -46.81 -2.72 8.96
C ARG A 835 -48.01 -2.30 9.83
N ASN A 836 -49.24 -2.41 9.31
CA ASN A 836 -50.47 -2.06 10.03
C ASN A 836 -51.13 -3.22 10.79
N LYS A 837 -50.60 -4.44 10.68
CA LYS A 837 -51.13 -5.67 11.27
C LYS A 837 -52.52 -6.12 10.77
N THR A 838 -53.00 -5.64 9.63
CA THR A 838 -54.41 -5.77 9.19
C THR A 838 -54.71 -6.94 8.24
N ASN A 839 -53.73 -7.45 7.46
CA ASN A 839 -54.04 -8.32 6.31
C ASN A 839 -52.88 -9.29 5.98
N THR A 840 -52.71 -10.37 6.76
CA THR A 840 -51.69 -11.41 6.52
C THR A 840 -52.24 -12.81 6.88
N SER A 841 -51.44 -13.87 6.75
CA SER A 841 -51.82 -15.23 7.17
C SER A 841 -52.45 -15.26 8.57
N ASN A 842 -53.59 -15.94 8.71
CA ASN A 842 -54.25 -16.18 10.00
C ASN A 842 -53.59 -17.33 10.79
N GLU A 843 -52.59 -17.98 10.20
CA GLU A 843 -51.92 -19.13 10.77
C GLU A 843 -50.85 -18.68 11.77
N VAL A 844 -51.14 -18.81 13.06
CA VAL A 844 -50.10 -18.78 14.09
C VAL A 844 -49.32 -20.07 13.95
N ARG A 845 -48.07 -19.96 13.53
CA ARG A 845 -47.17 -21.12 13.43
C ARG A 845 -46.54 -21.35 14.79
N SER A 846 -46.36 -22.61 15.16
CA SER A 846 -45.78 -22.97 16.45
C SER A 846 -44.78 -24.11 16.33
N PHE A 847 -43.71 -24.06 17.13
CA PHE A 847 -42.80 -25.18 17.34
C PHE A 847 -42.49 -25.34 18.83
N GLN A 848 -42.24 -26.58 19.22
CA GLN A 848 -41.74 -26.93 20.55
C GLN A 848 -40.22 -27.05 20.50
N VAL A 849 -39.53 -26.65 21.57
CA VAL A 849 -38.11 -26.90 21.78
C VAL A 849 -37.96 -28.04 22.79
N ASP A 850 -37.29 -29.11 22.38
CA ASP A 850 -36.99 -30.24 23.26
C ASP A 850 -35.67 -29.98 24.02
N ILE A 851 -35.52 -30.56 25.21
CA ILE A 851 -34.26 -30.55 25.97
C ILE A 851 -33.82 -31.99 26.21
N PHE A 852 -32.58 -32.31 25.85
CA PHE A 852 -32.00 -33.63 25.97
C PHE A 852 -30.72 -33.59 26.81
N ASP A 853 -30.66 -34.42 27.85
CA ASP A 853 -29.51 -34.53 28.74
C ASP A 853 -28.43 -35.43 28.13
N VAL A 854 -27.24 -34.89 27.90
CA VAL A 854 -26.08 -35.61 27.38
C VAL A 854 -25.18 -36.00 28.56
N THR A 855 -24.95 -37.31 28.71
CA THR A 855 -24.18 -37.88 29.84
C THR A 855 -23.09 -38.86 29.40
N THR A 856 -23.13 -39.36 28.15
CA THR A 856 -22.17 -40.34 27.65
C THR A 856 -21.45 -39.89 26.38
N VAL A 857 -20.26 -40.47 26.14
CA VAL A 857 -19.46 -40.25 24.92
C VAL A 857 -20.22 -40.63 23.64
N ASP A 858 -21.01 -41.71 23.66
CA ASP A 858 -21.79 -42.17 22.50
C ASP A 858 -22.91 -41.18 22.11
N GLN A 859 -23.56 -40.57 23.11
CA GLN A 859 -24.57 -39.55 22.86
C GLN A 859 -23.96 -38.33 22.20
N PHE A 860 -22.80 -37.87 22.69
CA PHE A 860 -22.07 -36.76 22.07
C PHE A 860 -21.61 -37.11 20.65
N TYR A 861 -21.04 -38.30 20.44
CA TYR A 861 -20.60 -38.76 19.12
C TYR A 861 -21.75 -38.75 18.11
N GLN A 862 -22.94 -39.24 18.49
CA GLN A 862 -24.12 -39.19 17.62
C GLN A 862 -24.53 -37.76 17.29
N ILE A 863 -24.61 -36.87 18.28
CA ILE A 863 -25.00 -35.47 18.05
C ILE A 863 -24.00 -34.77 17.11
N ALA A 864 -22.70 -34.96 17.35
CA ALA A 864 -21.65 -34.31 16.58
C ALA A 864 -21.57 -34.82 15.13
N THR A 865 -21.83 -36.12 14.89
CA THR A 865 -21.73 -36.73 13.55
C THR A 865 -23.04 -36.80 12.77
N LYS A 866 -24.18 -36.96 13.46
CA LYS A 866 -25.53 -37.12 12.88
C LYS A 866 -26.44 -35.91 13.12
N GLY A 867 -25.94 -34.85 13.76
CA GLY A 867 -26.69 -33.62 14.03
C GLY A 867 -27.82 -33.77 15.05
N SER A 868 -28.12 -34.99 15.49
CA SER A 868 -29.21 -35.35 16.40
C SER A 868 -28.94 -36.73 17.02
N ILE A 869 -29.79 -37.13 17.96
CA ILE A 869 -29.75 -38.47 18.57
C ILE A 869 -31.00 -39.26 18.18
N GLU A 870 -30.86 -40.56 17.94
CA GLU A 870 -32.01 -41.42 17.63
C GLU A 870 -33.06 -41.37 18.75
N GLY A 871 -34.32 -41.14 18.37
CA GLY A 871 -35.46 -41.08 19.30
C GLY A 871 -35.91 -39.68 19.70
N THR A 872 -35.27 -38.60 19.22
CA THR A 872 -35.82 -37.23 19.35
C THR A 872 -36.97 -36.98 18.37
N SER A 873 -37.91 -36.11 18.75
CA SER A 873 -39.20 -35.90 18.06
C SER A 873 -39.13 -35.18 16.70
N GLY A 874 -37.92 -34.77 16.27
CA GLY A 874 -37.70 -33.90 15.11
C GLY A 874 -37.85 -32.40 15.41
N ASN A 875 -38.21 -32.04 16.65
CA ASN A 875 -38.22 -30.65 17.13
C ASN A 875 -36.80 -30.07 17.25
N PRO A 876 -36.64 -28.73 17.13
CA PRO A 876 -35.42 -28.05 17.57
C PRO A 876 -35.07 -28.47 19.00
N THR A 877 -33.83 -28.91 19.23
CA THR A 877 -33.43 -29.54 20.50
C THR A 877 -32.23 -28.82 21.13
N ILE A 878 -32.32 -28.60 22.43
CA ILE A 878 -31.22 -28.18 23.30
C ILE A 878 -30.57 -29.44 23.88
N TYR A 879 -29.34 -29.72 23.51
CA TYR A 879 -28.52 -30.78 24.07
C TYR A 879 -27.70 -30.20 25.23
N SER A 880 -28.01 -30.62 26.45
CA SER A 880 -27.40 -30.13 27.68
C SER A 880 -26.40 -31.16 28.23
N LEU A 881 -25.11 -30.85 28.21
CA LEU A 881 -24.10 -31.70 28.83
C LEU A 881 -24.20 -31.63 30.37
N LYS A 882 -24.12 -32.78 31.05
CA LYS A 882 -24.31 -32.88 32.52
C LYS A 882 -23.07 -33.31 33.30
N ASN A 883 -22.05 -33.78 32.60
CA ASN A 883 -20.78 -34.20 33.18
C ASN A 883 -19.67 -34.08 32.13
N ASP A 884 -18.42 -34.05 32.61
CA ASP A 884 -17.26 -34.13 31.73
C ASP A 884 -17.27 -35.47 30.99
N LEU A 885 -16.78 -35.46 29.75
CA LEU A 885 -16.65 -36.64 28.89
C LEU A 885 -15.17 -36.89 28.60
N ASP A 886 -14.69 -38.10 28.91
CA ASP A 886 -13.32 -38.54 28.68
C ASP A 886 -13.29 -39.59 27.57
N PHE A 887 -12.51 -39.33 26.52
CA PHE A 887 -12.40 -40.15 25.32
C PHE A 887 -11.15 -41.04 25.29
N THR A 888 -10.38 -41.15 26.38
CA THR A 888 -9.11 -41.89 26.42
C THR A 888 -9.19 -43.31 25.85
N ASP A 889 -10.26 -44.05 26.15
CA ASP A 889 -10.47 -45.43 25.69
C ASP A 889 -11.53 -45.53 24.58
N TYR A 890 -11.90 -44.41 23.97
CA TYR A 890 -12.94 -44.34 22.95
C TYR A 890 -12.36 -44.20 21.54
N GLU A 891 -12.72 -45.12 20.66
CA GLU A 891 -12.31 -45.06 19.24
C GLU A 891 -13.27 -44.15 18.44
N TRP A 892 -12.81 -42.95 18.08
CA TRP A 892 -13.59 -42.04 17.24
C TRP A 892 -13.48 -42.43 15.76
N VAL A 893 -14.50 -43.11 15.25
CA VAL A 893 -14.54 -43.53 13.85
C VAL A 893 -14.90 -42.36 12.93
N ILE A 894 -13.99 -41.98 12.05
CA ILE A 894 -14.23 -40.98 10.99
C ILE A 894 -15.27 -41.51 9.99
N LYS A 895 -16.22 -40.66 9.61
CA LYS A 895 -17.29 -40.97 8.66
C LYS A 895 -17.10 -40.21 7.35
N ALA A 896 -17.51 -40.81 6.24
CA ALA A 896 -17.58 -40.10 4.97
C ALA A 896 -18.65 -39.00 5.04
N LYS A 897 -18.46 -37.89 4.31
CA LYS A 897 -19.42 -36.76 4.28
C LYS A 897 -20.87 -37.18 4.04
N ALA A 898 -21.11 -38.18 3.20
CA ALA A 898 -22.46 -38.69 2.90
C ALA A 898 -23.16 -39.35 4.12
N ASP A 899 -22.37 -39.79 5.11
CA ASP A 899 -22.86 -40.40 6.34
C ASP A 899 -22.96 -39.40 7.49
N CYS A 900 -22.56 -38.14 7.30
CA CYS A 900 -22.67 -37.08 8.29
C CYS A 900 -23.90 -36.21 8.04
N ALA A 901 -24.41 -35.57 9.09
CA ALA A 901 -25.48 -34.58 8.98
C ALA A 901 -25.10 -33.26 9.68
N ALA A 902 -25.68 -32.16 9.20
CA ALA A 902 -25.46 -30.85 9.79
C ALA A 902 -26.19 -30.72 11.14
N PHE A 903 -25.56 -30.02 12.07
CA PHE A 903 -26.11 -29.71 13.39
C PHE A 903 -26.85 -28.37 13.34
N TYR A 904 -28.15 -28.41 13.65
CA TYR A 904 -29.06 -27.25 13.67
C TYR A 904 -29.54 -26.87 15.08
N GLY A 905 -29.25 -27.71 16.08
CA GLY A 905 -29.70 -27.54 17.47
C GLY A 905 -28.84 -26.59 18.29
N LEU A 906 -29.03 -26.60 19.61
CA LEU A 906 -28.17 -25.91 20.58
C LEU A 906 -27.46 -26.94 21.45
N PHE A 907 -26.13 -27.00 21.40
CA PHE A 907 -25.33 -27.80 22.32
C PHE A 907 -24.74 -26.90 23.40
N ASN A 908 -25.23 -27.05 24.63
CA ASN A 908 -24.73 -26.32 25.79
C ASN A 908 -23.89 -27.26 26.65
N GLY A 909 -22.59 -26.97 26.76
CA GLY A 909 -21.67 -27.72 27.59
C GLY A 909 -21.87 -27.52 29.09
N ASN A 910 -22.62 -26.49 29.52
CA ASN A 910 -22.74 -26.07 30.92
C ASN A 910 -21.40 -25.95 31.66
N ASN A 911 -20.36 -25.53 30.93
CA ASN A 911 -18.95 -25.45 31.34
C ASN A 911 -18.30 -26.79 31.71
N HIS A 912 -18.88 -27.92 31.29
CA HIS A 912 -18.22 -29.23 31.35
C HIS A 912 -17.13 -29.36 30.29
N THR A 913 -16.25 -30.34 30.51
CA THR A 913 -15.07 -30.58 29.67
C THR A 913 -15.21 -31.86 28.84
N ILE A 914 -14.93 -31.76 27.55
CA ILE A 914 -14.67 -32.89 26.66
C ILE A 914 -13.16 -33.04 26.51
N LYS A 915 -12.61 -34.20 26.83
CA LYS A 915 -11.15 -34.37 26.88
C LYS A 915 -10.62 -35.69 26.33
N ASN A 916 -9.33 -35.68 26.01
CA ASN A 916 -8.53 -36.84 25.60
C ASN A 916 -9.07 -37.53 24.33
N LEU A 917 -9.48 -36.73 23.35
CA LEU A 917 -10.02 -37.24 22.08
C LEU A 917 -8.98 -37.12 20.98
N ILE A 918 -8.73 -38.24 20.29
CA ILE A 918 -7.89 -38.30 19.10
C ILE A 918 -8.78 -38.70 17.92
N VAL A 919 -8.81 -37.85 16.90
CA VAL A 919 -9.44 -38.11 15.61
C VAL A 919 -8.33 -38.10 14.57
N GLU A 920 -7.90 -39.29 14.16
CA GLU A 920 -6.82 -39.48 13.20
C GLU A 920 -7.25 -40.41 12.07
N GLY A 921 -7.02 -40.00 10.82
CA GLY A 921 -7.28 -40.83 9.65
C GLY A 921 -7.91 -40.08 8.47
N ASP A 922 -8.16 -40.82 7.40
CA ASP A 922 -8.74 -40.35 6.15
C ASP A 922 -9.79 -41.34 5.63
N ALA A 923 -10.95 -40.85 5.22
CA ALA A 923 -12.05 -41.67 4.69
C ALA A 923 -11.90 -42.00 3.19
N GLY A 924 -10.81 -41.55 2.54
CA GLY A 924 -10.50 -41.74 1.11
C GLY A 924 -11.18 -40.74 0.16
N GLY A 925 -10.40 -40.04 -0.68
CA GLY A 925 -10.89 -39.16 -1.77
C GLY A 925 -11.15 -37.69 -1.41
N SER A 926 -11.68 -36.88 -2.34
CA SER A 926 -11.84 -35.41 -2.21
C SER A 926 -13.03 -34.94 -1.35
N THR A 927 -13.64 -35.82 -0.55
CA THR A 927 -14.89 -35.56 0.22
C THR A 927 -14.68 -35.50 1.74
N GLN A 928 -13.46 -35.29 2.21
CA GLN A 928 -13.02 -35.59 3.58
C GLN A 928 -12.95 -34.40 4.53
N THR A 929 -13.32 -34.64 5.79
CA THR A 929 -13.22 -33.68 6.89
C THR A 929 -12.78 -34.38 8.18
N VAL A 930 -11.81 -33.84 8.90
CA VAL A 930 -11.38 -34.34 10.22
C VAL A 930 -11.90 -33.37 11.27
N ASN A 931 -13.00 -33.73 11.95
CA ASN A 931 -13.70 -32.87 12.89
C ASN A 931 -14.54 -33.67 13.89
N LEU A 932 -15.11 -32.96 14.87
CA LEU A 932 -16.15 -33.50 15.76
C LEU A 932 -17.51 -33.24 15.13
N PHE A 933 -17.84 -31.96 14.95
CA PHE A 933 -19.02 -31.52 14.23
C PHE A 933 -18.70 -31.41 12.74
N TYR A 934 -19.31 -32.27 11.93
CA TYR A 934 -19.14 -32.21 10.48
C TYR A 934 -19.50 -30.83 9.92
N LYS A 935 -20.65 -30.31 10.33
CA LYS A 935 -21.16 -29.00 9.96
C LYS A 935 -22.07 -28.46 11.06
N VAL A 936 -21.92 -27.18 11.40
CA VAL A 936 -22.92 -26.43 12.16
C VAL A 936 -23.62 -25.48 11.19
N SER A 937 -24.95 -25.56 11.10
CA SER A 937 -25.73 -24.73 10.19
C SER A 937 -26.92 -24.12 10.92
N GLY A 938 -26.85 -22.80 11.15
CA GLY A 938 -27.80 -22.06 11.99
C GLY A 938 -27.72 -22.38 13.49
N GLY A 939 -27.18 -23.54 13.88
CA GLY A 939 -27.13 -24.03 15.26
C GLY A 939 -26.16 -23.27 16.19
N THR A 940 -26.17 -23.65 17.47
CA THR A 940 -25.33 -23.04 18.51
C THR A 940 -24.51 -24.10 19.24
N VAL A 941 -23.22 -23.85 19.45
CA VAL A 941 -22.38 -24.61 20.39
C VAL A 941 -21.82 -23.63 21.41
N MET A 942 -22.06 -23.88 22.70
CA MET A 942 -21.68 -22.92 23.74
C MET A 942 -21.32 -23.50 25.10
N ASN A 943 -20.62 -22.70 25.90
CA ASN A 943 -20.24 -22.99 27.30
C ASN A 943 -19.57 -24.36 27.45
N LEU A 944 -18.54 -24.62 26.66
CA LEU A 944 -17.92 -25.94 26.57
C LEU A 944 -16.42 -25.82 26.66
N ASN A 945 -15.78 -26.70 27.42
CA ASN A 945 -14.32 -26.80 27.44
C ASN A 945 -13.89 -28.02 26.62
N PHE A 946 -12.87 -27.84 25.80
CA PHE A 946 -12.14 -28.91 25.11
C PHE A 946 -10.73 -28.95 25.66
N ASP A 947 -10.27 -30.12 26.09
CA ASP A 947 -8.94 -30.30 26.67
C ASP A 947 -8.24 -31.51 26.05
N ASN A 948 -7.01 -31.34 25.56
CA ASN A 948 -6.24 -32.42 24.94
C ASN A 948 -6.99 -33.10 23.77
N ILE A 949 -7.30 -32.34 22.73
CA ILE A 949 -7.96 -32.82 21.50
C ILE A 949 -6.97 -32.82 20.35
N LYS A 950 -6.87 -33.91 19.60
CA LYS A 950 -5.98 -34.03 18.42
C LYS A 950 -6.78 -34.39 17.18
N LEU A 951 -6.75 -33.52 16.18
CA LEU A 951 -7.42 -33.68 14.88
C LEU A 951 -6.35 -33.77 13.78
N LYS A 952 -6.14 -34.94 13.20
CA LYS A 952 -5.04 -35.17 12.25
C LYS A 952 -5.49 -35.94 11.01
N SER A 953 -5.24 -35.36 9.84
CA SER A 953 -5.28 -36.10 8.57
C SER A 953 -3.99 -36.89 8.38
N THR A 954 -4.09 -38.11 7.85
CA THR A 954 -2.96 -39.02 7.59
C THR A 954 -2.39 -38.88 6.18
N ASP A 955 -3.11 -38.22 5.26
CA ASP A 955 -2.75 -37.92 3.88
C ASP A 955 -2.69 -36.40 3.67
N LEU A 956 -1.48 -35.87 3.64
CA LEU A 956 -1.27 -34.43 3.55
C LEU A 956 -1.26 -33.92 2.10
N GLU A 957 -1.02 -34.80 1.13
CA GLU A 957 -0.93 -34.43 -0.29
C GLU A 957 -2.31 -34.37 -0.95
N THR A 958 -3.21 -35.30 -0.61
CA THR A 958 -4.57 -35.39 -1.19
C THR A 958 -5.70 -35.50 -0.17
N GLY A 959 -5.41 -35.52 1.14
CA GLY A 959 -6.40 -35.70 2.20
C GLY A 959 -7.19 -34.45 2.57
N ALA A 960 -7.61 -34.38 3.83
CA ALA A 960 -8.68 -33.49 4.28
C ALA A 960 -8.35 -31.99 4.11
N LYS A 961 -9.35 -31.22 3.67
CA LYS A 961 -9.27 -29.76 3.41
C LYS A 961 -10.06 -28.90 4.39
N ILE A 962 -10.67 -29.52 5.40
CA ILE A 962 -11.51 -28.88 6.41
C ILE A 962 -11.28 -29.60 7.74
N ILE A 963 -10.50 -28.98 8.63
CA ILE A 963 -10.07 -29.56 9.91
C ILE A 963 -10.34 -28.56 11.04
N GLY A 964 -11.06 -29.01 12.07
CA GLY A 964 -11.35 -28.25 13.29
C GLY A 964 -12.41 -28.93 14.13
N ILE A 965 -12.66 -28.48 15.37
CA ILE A 965 -13.75 -29.03 16.19
C ILE A 965 -15.07 -28.98 15.43
N VAL A 966 -15.32 -27.86 14.75
CA VAL A 966 -16.34 -27.68 13.72
C VAL A 966 -15.65 -27.71 12.36
N GLY A 967 -16.09 -28.61 11.48
CA GLY A 967 -15.61 -28.66 10.11
C GLY A 967 -16.04 -27.42 9.34
N ASP A 968 -17.32 -27.35 8.99
CA ASP A 968 -17.92 -26.26 8.21
C ASP A 968 -18.95 -25.49 9.04
N LEU A 969 -18.88 -24.17 9.04
CA LEU A 969 -19.85 -23.27 9.68
C LEU A 969 -20.67 -22.54 8.60
N GLN A 970 -21.99 -22.72 8.64
CA GLN A 970 -22.97 -22.13 7.71
C GLN A 970 -24.11 -21.46 8.47
N GLY A 971 -23.79 -20.36 9.15
CA GLY A 971 -24.67 -19.64 10.05
C GLY A 971 -24.67 -20.22 11.46
N GLY A 972 -24.95 -19.37 12.47
CA GLY A 972 -25.12 -19.78 13.86
C GLY A 972 -24.08 -19.18 14.83
N TYR A 973 -24.00 -19.75 16.04
CA TYR A 973 -23.20 -19.22 17.14
C TYR A 973 -22.21 -20.26 17.70
N LEU A 974 -20.95 -19.86 17.83
CA LEU A 974 -19.96 -20.56 18.66
C LEU A 974 -19.57 -19.62 19.79
N HIS A 975 -19.93 -19.95 21.03
CA HIS A 975 -19.89 -18.98 22.12
C HIS A 975 -19.33 -19.53 23.42
N ASN A 976 -18.41 -18.82 24.07
CA ASN A 976 -17.83 -19.23 25.35
C ASN A 976 -17.28 -20.67 25.30
N ILE A 977 -16.45 -20.93 24.30
CA ILE A 977 -15.77 -22.22 24.12
C ILE A 977 -14.30 -22.05 24.53
N LYS A 978 -13.86 -22.86 25.48
CA LYS A 978 -12.48 -22.87 25.96
C LYS A 978 -11.75 -24.06 25.37
N MET A 979 -10.64 -23.82 24.70
CA MET A 979 -9.82 -24.84 24.08
C MET A 979 -8.46 -24.84 24.76
N HIS A 980 -8.10 -25.96 25.36
CA HIS A 980 -6.81 -26.17 25.99
C HIS A 980 -6.11 -27.36 25.31
N ASN A 981 -4.86 -27.16 24.88
CA ASN A 981 -4.05 -28.21 24.26
C ASN A 981 -4.77 -28.89 23.07
N ILE A 982 -5.06 -28.11 22.03
CA ILE A 982 -5.66 -28.58 20.77
C ILE A 982 -4.59 -28.69 19.68
N ALA A 983 -4.51 -29.86 19.03
CA ALA A 983 -3.72 -30.05 17.82
C ALA A 983 -4.65 -30.22 16.61
N ALA A 984 -4.39 -29.52 15.52
CA ALA A 984 -5.12 -29.66 14.26
C ALA A 984 -4.13 -29.67 13.09
N TYR A 985 -4.16 -30.71 12.26
CA TYR A 985 -3.25 -30.86 11.13
C TYR A 985 -3.90 -31.49 9.91
N GLY A 986 -3.75 -30.85 8.75
CA GLY A 986 -4.24 -31.38 7.47
C GLY A 986 -3.79 -30.55 6.28
N ARG A 987 -4.39 -30.79 5.10
CA ARG A 987 -3.90 -30.20 3.84
C ARG A 987 -4.25 -28.73 3.71
N GLU A 988 -5.53 -28.38 3.85
CA GLU A 988 -6.04 -27.02 3.72
C GLU A 988 -7.10 -26.74 4.80
N GLY A 989 -7.40 -25.47 5.09
CA GLY A 989 -8.56 -25.07 5.90
C GLY A 989 -8.54 -25.64 7.32
N VAL A 990 -7.46 -25.35 8.05
CA VAL A 990 -7.20 -25.89 9.38
C VAL A 990 -7.39 -24.81 10.44
N GLY A 991 -8.28 -25.03 11.40
CA GLY A 991 -8.38 -24.21 12.60
C GLY A 991 -8.66 -25.03 13.85
N ALA A 992 -8.37 -24.49 15.03
CA ALA A 992 -8.67 -25.22 16.27
C ALA A 992 -10.18 -25.39 16.45
N LEU A 993 -10.92 -24.30 16.26
CA LEU A 993 -12.38 -24.29 16.43
C LEU A 993 -13.10 -24.59 15.12
N VAL A 994 -12.80 -23.85 14.04
CA VAL A 994 -13.50 -23.96 12.76
C VAL A 994 -12.51 -24.18 11.63
N GLY A 995 -12.66 -25.27 10.87
CA GLY A 995 -11.86 -25.48 9.68
C GLY A 995 -12.23 -24.50 8.57
N GLN A 996 -13.52 -24.38 8.29
CA GLN A 996 -14.03 -23.50 7.25
C GLN A 996 -15.37 -22.82 7.59
N VAL A 997 -15.56 -21.58 7.15
CA VAL A 997 -16.84 -20.87 7.15
C VAL A 997 -17.29 -20.67 5.71
N THR A 998 -18.49 -21.11 5.36
CA THR A 998 -18.91 -21.13 3.94
C THR A 998 -20.22 -20.42 3.58
N GLY A 999 -21.00 -19.98 4.56
CA GLY A 999 -22.24 -19.25 4.32
C GLY A 999 -22.94 -18.77 5.58
N GLY A 1000 -24.04 -18.04 5.41
CA GLY A 1000 -24.89 -17.57 6.50
C GLY A 1000 -24.26 -16.45 7.36
N TYR A 1001 -24.94 -16.12 8.47
CA TYR A 1001 -24.49 -15.16 9.47
C TYR A 1001 -23.88 -15.89 10.67
N ASN A 1002 -22.59 -15.68 10.89
CA ASN A 1002 -21.76 -16.49 11.76
C ASN A 1002 -21.19 -15.63 12.89
N TYR A 1003 -21.34 -16.11 14.12
CA TYR A 1003 -20.86 -15.40 15.31
C TYR A 1003 -19.97 -16.32 16.13
N ILE A 1004 -18.68 -15.99 16.21
CA ILE A 1004 -17.72 -16.66 17.09
C ILE A 1004 -17.34 -15.67 18.18
N THR A 1005 -17.78 -15.92 19.41
CA THR A 1005 -17.69 -14.93 20.48
C THR A 1005 -17.20 -15.53 21.80
N GLN A 1006 -16.32 -14.84 22.51
CA GLN A 1006 -15.79 -15.30 23.81
C GLN A 1006 -15.11 -16.69 23.76
N CYS A 1007 -14.49 -17.04 22.64
CA CYS A 1007 -13.77 -18.30 22.51
C CYS A 1007 -12.29 -18.11 22.87
N SER A 1008 -11.67 -19.13 23.48
CA SER A 1008 -10.24 -19.10 23.80
C SER A 1008 -9.52 -20.35 23.32
N LEU A 1009 -8.29 -20.20 22.85
CA LEU A 1009 -7.34 -21.28 22.60
C LEU A 1009 -6.09 -21.03 23.45
N VAL A 1010 -5.69 -22.01 24.26
CA VAL A 1010 -4.44 -21.99 25.02
C VAL A 1010 -3.73 -23.31 24.82
N ASN A 1011 -2.62 -23.30 24.09
CA ASN A 1011 -1.76 -24.46 23.95
C ASN A 1011 -0.47 -24.22 24.75
N GLU A 1012 -0.15 -25.13 25.65
CA GLU A 1012 1.08 -25.09 26.41
C GLU A 1012 2.27 -25.40 25.48
N CYS A 1013 3.35 -24.65 25.62
CA CYS A 1013 4.63 -24.88 24.96
C CYS A 1013 5.77 -24.78 25.98
N ASP A 1014 6.92 -25.36 25.65
CA ASP A 1014 8.15 -25.15 26.43
C ASP A 1014 8.71 -23.72 26.24
N GLU A 1015 9.80 -23.40 26.95
CA GLU A 1015 10.45 -22.09 26.90
C GLU A 1015 10.97 -21.76 25.49
N GLU A 1016 11.21 -22.78 24.66
CA GLU A 1016 11.63 -22.67 23.27
C GLU A 1016 10.46 -22.61 22.26
N GLY A 1017 9.21 -22.71 22.72
CA GLY A 1017 7.99 -22.64 21.91
C GLY A 1017 7.57 -23.95 21.24
N ASN A 1018 8.18 -25.08 21.59
CA ASN A 1018 7.78 -26.40 21.09
C ASN A 1018 6.53 -26.91 21.82
N THR A 1019 5.65 -27.56 21.06
CA THR A 1019 4.44 -28.16 21.61
C THR A 1019 3.98 -29.31 20.73
N ASP A 1020 3.33 -30.31 21.33
CA ASP A 1020 2.60 -31.35 20.61
C ASP A 1020 1.23 -30.85 20.07
N TYR A 1021 0.85 -29.62 20.44
CA TYR A 1021 -0.44 -28.99 20.18
C TYR A 1021 -0.28 -27.82 19.20
N VAL A 1022 -0.10 -28.17 17.93
CA VAL A 1022 0.07 -27.20 16.84
C VAL A 1022 -1.18 -27.19 15.95
N ILE A 1023 -1.57 -25.99 15.49
CA ILE A 1023 -2.58 -25.80 14.46
C ILE A 1023 -1.86 -25.50 13.15
N ALA A 1024 -1.76 -26.47 12.23
CA ALA A 1024 -0.94 -26.33 11.02
C ALA A 1024 -1.63 -26.87 9.76
N ALA A 1025 -1.32 -26.26 8.62
CA ALA A 1025 -1.72 -26.73 7.30
C ALA A 1025 -0.49 -27.17 6.51
N TYR A 1026 -0.59 -28.25 5.74
CA TYR A 1026 0.48 -28.70 4.84
C TYR A 1026 0.54 -27.89 3.54
N ASN A 1027 -0.60 -27.41 3.05
CA ASN A 1027 -0.64 -26.50 1.90
C ASN A 1027 -0.97 -25.08 2.34
N LYS A 1028 -2.22 -24.80 2.73
CA LYS A 1028 -2.63 -23.42 3.09
C LYS A 1028 -3.90 -23.31 3.92
N TYR A 1029 -4.00 -22.16 4.57
CA TYR A 1029 -5.04 -21.71 5.51
C TYR A 1029 -4.94 -22.40 6.86
N ALA A 1030 -4.13 -21.84 7.74
CA ALA A 1030 -4.06 -22.23 9.15
C ALA A 1030 -4.48 -21.04 10.03
N GLY A 1031 -5.41 -21.25 10.96
CA GLY A 1031 -5.88 -20.19 11.85
C GLY A 1031 -6.12 -20.66 13.27
N GLY A 1032 -5.73 -19.87 14.27
CA GLY A 1032 -5.95 -20.25 15.67
C GLY A 1032 -7.42 -20.53 16.00
N ILE A 1033 -8.36 -19.73 15.47
CA ILE A 1033 -9.80 -19.98 15.61
C ILE A 1033 -10.39 -20.52 14.30
N VAL A 1034 -10.15 -19.85 13.17
CA VAL A 1034 -10.76 -20.19 11.86
C VAL A 1034 -9.69 -20.42 10.80
N GLY A 1035 -9.70 -21.58 10.14
CA GLY A 1035 -8.79 -21.84 9.01
C GLY A 1035 -9.07 -20.96 7.80
N ASN A 1036 -10.26 -21.10 7.20
CA ASN A 1036 -10.64 -20.43 5.95
C ASN A 1036 -12.09 -19.92 5.99
N CYS A 1037 -12.34 -18.71 5.49
CA CYS A 1037 -13.68 -18.19 5.25
C CYS A 1037 -13.86 -17.93 3.74
N GLN A 1038 -14.86 -18.53 3.11
CA GLN A 1038 -15.15 -18.31 1.68
C GLN A 1038 -16.60 -18.65 1.35
N LYS A 1039 -17.28 -17.82 0.55
CA LYS A 1039 -18.67 -18.10 0.16
C LYS A 1039 -18.73 -19.31 -0.77
N ASN A 1040 -19.58 -20.29 -0.46
CA ASN A 1040 -19.93 -21.32 -1.44
C ASN A 1040 -20.94 -20.79 -2.46
N SER A 1041 -20.96 -21.36 -3.66
CA SER A 1041 -21.81 -20.90 -4.76
C SER A 1041 -23.32 -21.05 -4.51
N ASP A 1042 -23.70 -21.95 -3.60
CA ASP A 1042 -25.08 -22.17 -3.17
C ASP A 1042 -25.54 -21.23 -2.04
N GLN A 1043 -24.64 -20.39 -1.51
CA GLN A 1043 -24.91 -19.50 -0.39
C GLN A 1043 -25.12 -18.06 -0.87
N ALA A 1044 -26.18 -17.41 -0.36
CA ALA A 1044 -26.48 -16.03 -0.69
C ALA A 1044 -25.41 -15.08 -0.11
N VAL A 1045 -25.05 -15.29 1.15
CA VAL A 1045 -24.12 -14.45 1.95
C VAL A 1045 -23.15 -15.33 2.74
N VAL A 1046 -21.97 -14.81 3.02
CA VAL A 1046 -21.11 -15.25 4.13
C VAL A 1046 -20.76 -14.02 4.96
N ASP A 1047 -21.28 -13.95 6.18
CA ASP A 1047 -21.01 -12.88 7.12
C ASP A 1047 -20.41 -13.50 8.39
N LEU A 1048 -19.17 -13.17 8.69
CA LEU A 1048 -18.44 -13.73 9.83
C LEU A 1048 -18.03 -12.62 10.80
N THR A 1049 -18.53 -12.70 12.03
CA THR A 1049 -18.09 -11.88 13.15
C THR A 1049 -17.31 -12.74 14.15
N ILE A 1050 -16.05 -12.38 14.38
CA ILE A 1050 -15.22 -12.95 15.45
C ILE A 1050 -14.98 -11.85 16.48
N GLN A 1051 -15.38 -12.11 17.72
CA GLN A 1051 -15.40 -11.07 18.75
C GLN A 1051 -14.99 -11.57 20.13
N ASP A 1052 -14.21 -10.78 20.88
CA ASP A 1052 -13.84 -11.07 22.27
C ASP A 1052 -13.13 -12.42 22.43
N CYS A 1053 -12.31 -12.82 21.44
CA CYS A 1053 -11.61 -14.10 21.42
C CYS A 1053 -10.14 -13.96 21.85
N TYR A 1054 -9.59 -15.01 22.47
CA TYR A 1054 -8.22 -15.04 22.98
C TYR A 1054 -7.46 -16.26 22.46
N VAL A 1055 -6.30 -16.07 21.84
CA VAL A 1055 -5.47 -17.17 21.36
C VAL A 1055 -4.07 -17.04 21.92
N LYS A 1056 -3.64 -18.05 22.68
CA LYS A 1056 -2.26 -18.26 23.11
C LYS A 1056 -1.75 -19.60 22.60
N ALA A 1057 -1.16 -19.62 21.41
CA ALA A 1057 -0.75 -20.88 20.75
C ALA A 1057 0.29 -20.67 19.64
N THR A 1058 1.00 -21.77 19.34
CA THR A 1058 1.81 -21.88 18.12
C THR A 1058 0.92 -22.25 16.93
N ILE A 1059 0.94 -21.42 15.89
CA ILE A 1059 0.21 -21.64 14.64
C ILE A 1059 1.21 -21.92 13.52
N GLY A 1060 0.99 -23.01 12.80
CA GLY A 1060 1.89 -23.50 11.76
C GLY A 1060 3.06 -24.30 12.32
N ASN A 1061 3.67 -25.11 11.46
CA ASN A 1061 4.83 -25.94 11.76
C ASN A 1061 5.97 -25.75 10.74
N GLY A 1062 5.85 -24.78 9.83
CA GLY A 1062 6.83 -24.52 8.77
C GLY A 1062 6.79 -25.48 7.58
N GLU A 1063 5.79 -26.35 7.47
CA GLU A 1063 5.65 -27.28 6.34
C GLU A 1063 4.65 -26.79 5.27
N ASP A 1064 3.97 -25.65 5.49
CA ASP A 1064 2.96 -25.12 4.58
C ASP A 1064 3.55 -24.68 3.23
N ALA A 1065 3.11 -25.33 2.14
CA ALA A 1065 3.59 -25.02 0.79
C ALA A 1065 3.04 -23.69 0.23
N GLY A 1066 1.88 -23.22 0.71
CA GLY A 1066 1.09 -22.15 0.12
C GLY A 1066 0.78 -20.95 1.01
N GLY A 1067 1.08 -20.99 2.31
CA GLY A 1067 0.95 -19.84 3.23
C GLY A 1067 -0.45 -19.61 3.81
N ASN A 1068 -0.74 -18.36 4.14
CA ASN A 1068 -1.99 -17.86 4.72
C ASN A 1068 -2.23 -18.33 6.16
N THR A 1069 -1.31 -17.97 7.06
CA THR A 1069 -1.35 -18.38 8.48
C THR A 1069 -1.75 -17.23 9.37
N GLY A 1070 -2.78 -17.40 10.20
CA GLY A 1070 -3.32 -16.36 11.06
C GLY A 1070 -3.43 -16.76 12.54
N GLY A 1071 -3.10 -15.87 13.46
CA GLY A 1071 -3.31 -16.11 14.89
C GLY A 1071 -4.79 -16.25 15.26
N ILE A 1072 -5.68 -15.54 14.58
CA ILE A 1072 -7.15 -15.70 14.72
C ILE A 1072 -7.73 -16.43 13.49
N ILE A 1073 -7.49 -15.90 12.28
CA ILE A 1073 -8.04 -16.44 11.03
C ILE A 1073 -6.97 -16.58 9.95
N GLY A 1074 -6.87 -17.77 9.33
CA GLY A 1074 -5.89 -18.03 8.27
C GLY A 1074 -6.16 -17.23 7.00
N ARG A 1075 -7.34 -17.40 6.38
CA ARG A 1075 -7.78 -16.57 5.26
C ARG A 1075 -9.27 -16.23 5.30
N ALA A 1076 -9.63 -15.04 4.82
CA ALA A 1076 -10.98 -14.65 4.45
C ALA A 1076 -11.10 -14.17 2.99
N LYS A 1077 -11.77 -14.96 2.16
CA LYS A 1077 -12.08 -14.62 0.77
C LYS A 1077 -13.27 -13.64 0.71
N ASN A 1078 -13.08 -12.52 0.03
CA ASN A 1078 -14.00 -11.38 -0.03
C ASN A 1078 -14.31 -10.93 -1.48
N ASP A 1079 -14.33 -11.86 -2.42
CA ASP A 1079 -14.51 -11.64 -3.87
C ASP A 1079 -15.91 -11.12 -4.30
N SER A 1080 -16.84 -10.93 -3.38
CA SER A 1080 -18.18 -10.38 -3.66
C SER A 1080 -18.69 -9.52 -2.52
N THR A 1081 -19.62 -8.60 -2.80
CA THR A 1081 -20.28 -7.74 -1.79
C THR A 1081 -21.07 -8.53 -0.74
N ALA A 1082 -21.37 -9.81 -1.04
CA ALA A 1082 -22.01 -10.75 -0.14
C ALA A 1082 -21.02 -11.43 0.84
N CYS A 1083 -19.72 -11.12 0.75
CA CYS A 1083 -18.70 -11.61 1.67
C CYS A 1083 -18.38 -10.50 2.68
N LYS A 1084 -18.63 -10.77 3.97
CA LYS A 1084 -18.40 -9.83 5.06
C LYS A 1084 -17.58 -10.48 6.17
N LEU A 1085 -16.57 -9.76 6.66
CA LEU A 1085 -15.74 -10.16 7.80
C LEU A 1085 -15.69 -9.02 8.81
N THR A 1086 -15.94 -9.32 10.08
CA THR A 1086 -15.64 -8.44 11.22
C THR A 1086 -14.78 -9.21 12.23
N VAL A 1087 -13.58 -8.70 12.53
CA VAL A 1087 -12.73 -9.19 13.62
C VAL A 1087 -12.51 -8.05 14.61
N GLU A 1088 -13.04 -8.21 15.82
CA GLU A 1088 -13.03 -7.14 16.82
C GLU A 1088 -12.70 -7.64 18.24
N ARG A 1089 -11.94 -6.85 19.02
CA ARG A 1089 -11.61 -7.17 20.42
C ARG A 1089 -10.96 -8.56 20.59
N CYS A 1090 -10.19 -9.01 19.61
CA CYS A 1090 -9.47 -10.28 19.69
C CYS A 1090 -8.02 -10.06 20.16
N TYR A 1091 -7.51 -11.02 20.92
CA TYR A 1091 -6.14 -11.05 21.43
C TYR A 1091 -5.39 -12.28 20.89
N TYR A 1092 -4.22 -12.08 20.31
CA TYR A 1092 -3.29 -13.15 19.95
C TYR A 1092 -1.96 -13.00 20.68
N GLU A 1093 -1.42 -14.08 21.21
CA GLU A 1093 -0.06 -14.16 21.77
C GLU A 1093 0.56 -15.50 21.41
N GLY A 1094 1.64 -15.52 20.64
CA GLY A 1094 2.29 -16.79 20.33
C GLY A 1094 3.20 -16.77 19.14
N LEU A 1095 3.55 -17.98 18.70
CA LEU A 1095 4.47 -18.21 17.61
C LEU A 1095 3.72 -18.56 16.32
N ILE A 1096 4.13 -17.96 15.20
CA ILE A 1096 3.67 -18.32 13.86
C ILE A 1096 4.85 -18.94 13.11
N ILE A 1097 4.75 -20.23 12.79
CA ILE A 1097 5.77 -20.97 12.04
C ILE A 1097 5.23 -21.27 10.64
N ALA A 1098 5.67 -20.52 9.63
CA ALA A 1098 5.17 -20.67 8.27
C ALA A 1098 6.31 -20.74 7.24
N LYS A 1099 6.08 -21.41 6.12
CA LYS A 1099 6.96 -21.48 4.94
C LYS A 1099 6.39 -20.73 3.75
N GLY A 1100 5.07 -20.57 3.67
CA GLY A 1100 4.42 -19.73 2.66
C GLY A 1100 4.29 -18.27 3.08
N GLN A 1101 3.63 -17.48 2.24
CA GLN A 1101 3.43 -16.03 2.39
C GLN A 1101 2.12 -15.69 3.12
N TYR A 1102 1.94 -14.42 3.50
CA TYR A 1102 0.70 -13.88 4.09
C TYR A 1102 0.41 -14.42 5.49
N ASN A 1103 1.26 -14.05 6.45
CA ASN A 1103 1.21 -14.57 7.81
C ASN A 1103 0.89 -13.44 8.79
N ALA A 1104 0.01 -13.67 9.77
CA ALA A 1104 -0.35 -12.61 10.68
C ALA A 1104 -0.82 -13.04 12.06
N GLY A 1105 -0.68 -12.16 13.04
CA GLY A 1105 -1.21 -12.43 14.37
C GLY A 1105 -2.75 -12.35 14.47
N ILE A 1106 -3.43 -11.59 13.60
CA ILE A 1106 -4.92 -11.58 13.57
C ILE A 1106 -5.44 -12.27 12.29
N VAL A 1107 -5.26 -11.66 11.12
CA VAL A 1107 -5.77 -12.15 9.83
C VAL A 1107 -4.61 -12.45 8.88
N GLY A 1108 -4.36 -13.73 8.58
CA GLY A 1108 -3.29 -14.11 7.66
C GLY A 1108 -3.48 -13.48 6.28
N ASP A 1109 -4.68 -13.61 5.72
CA ASP A 1109 -5.00 -13.08 4.38
C ASP A 1109 -6.47 -12.71 4.21
N PHE A 1110 -6.72 -11.62 3.47
CA PHE A 1110 -7.97 -11.42 2.76
C PHE A 1110 -7.74 -11.10 1.27
N ASP A 1111 -8.62 -11.60 0.41
CA ASP A 1111 -8.48 -11.45 -1.05
C ASP A 1111 -8.69 -9.97 -1.51
N ASN A 1112 -8.29 -9.68 -2.75
CA ASN A 1112 -8.48 -8.36 -3.38
C ASN A 1112 -9.87 -8.27 -4.03
N GLY A 1113 -10.92 -8.33 -3.23
CA GLY A 1113 -12.31 -8.44 -3.69
C GLY A 1113 -13.20 -7.25 -3.32
N VAL A 1114 -14.47 -7.29 -3.76
CA VAL A 1114 -15.45 -6.21 -3.56
C VAL A 1114 -16.28 -6.36 -2.26
N GLY A 1115 -15.87 -7.25 -1.36
CA GLY A 1115 -16.54 -7.51 -0.08
C GLY A 1115 -16.27 -6.44 0.99
N HIS A 1116 -16.80 -6.68 2.20
CA HIS A 1116 -16.65 -5.79 3.35
C HIS A 1116 -15.80 -6.43 4.44
N VAL A 1117 -14.65 -5.84 4.77
CA VAL A 1117 -13.75 -6.33 5.82
C VAL A 1117 -13.56 -5.25 6.89
N VAL A 1118 -13.84 -5.59 8.15
CA VAL A 1118 -13.67 -4.73 9.31
C VAL A 1118 -12.74 -5.40 10.31
N ILE A 1119 -11.59 -4.81 10.60
CA ILE A 1119 -10.63 -5.31 11.61
C ILE A 1119 -10.37 -4.17 12.58
N LYS A 1120 -10.87 -4.27 13.82
CA LYS A 1120 -10.76 -3.16 14.78
C LYS A 1120 -10.60 -3.56 16.23
N ASN A 1121 -9.99 -2.72 17.05
CA ASN A 1121 -9.85 -2.96 18.49
C ASN A 1121 -9.15 -4.29 18.84
N ASN A 1122 -8.25 -4.79 18.00
CA ASN A 1122 -7.53 -6.05 18.25
C ASN A 1122 -6.15 -5.80 18.86
N TYR A 1123 -5.61 -6.80 19.57
CA TYR A 1123 -4.27 -6.77 20.15
C TYR A 1123 -3.49 -8.03 19.78
N SER A 1124 -2.24 -7.90 19.37
CA SER A 1124 -1.43 -9.05 18.95
C SER A 1124 0.02 -8.96 19.42
N VAL A 1125 0.54 -10.06 19.96
CA VAL A 1125 1.94 -10.28 20.32
C VAL A 1125 2.44 -11.50 19.56
N ALA A 1126 2.98 -11.28 18.37
CA ALA A 1126 3.38 -12.36 17.47
C ALA A 1126 4.90 -12.53 17.41
N THR A 1127 5.38 -13.77 17.45
CA THR A 1127 6.73 -14.11 17.03
C THR A 1127 6.64 -14.90 15.73
N PHE A 1128 7.42 -14.55 14.70
CA PHE A 1128 7.41 -15.27 13.43
C PHE A 1128 8.67 -16.14 13.31
N ARG A 1129 8.50 -17.39 12.85
CA ARG A 1129 9.58 -18.32 12.47
C ARG A 1129 9.32 -18.85 11.08
N TYR A 1130 10.39 -19.09 10.32
CA TYR A 1130 10.29 -19.72 9.01
C TYR A 1130 10.93 -21.08 8.98
N ASN A 1131 10.18 -22.06 8.48
CA ASN A 1131 10.63 -23.44 8.38
C ASN A 1131 11.24 -23.96 9.71
N GLY A 1132 10.65 -23.56 10.85
CA GLY A 1132 11.09 -23.95 12.19
C GLY A 1132 12.31 -23.20 12.75
N GLU A 1133 12.99 -22.36 11.99
CA GLU A 1133 14.17 -21.60 12.44
C GLU A 1133 13.79 -20.23 13.00
N LEU A 1134 14.39 -19.86 14.14
CA LEU A 1134 14.35 -18.51 14.71
C LEU A 1134 15.26 -17.63 13.85
N LEU A 1135 14.74 -16.51 13.34
CA LEU A 1135 15.53 -15.57 12.58
C LEU A 1135 16.51 -14.89 13.55
N ASP A 1136 17.80 -15.22 13.48
CA ASP A 1136 18.89 -14.47 14.11
C ASP A 1136 19.60 -13.66 13.00
N PRO A 1137 19.38 -12.35 12.90
CA PRO A 1137 19.91 -11.53 11.81
C PRO A 1137 21.43 -11.40 11.87
N PHE A 1138 22.07 -11.83 12.97
CA PHE A 1138 23.51 -11.80 13.11
C PHE A 1138 24.21 -13.08 12.65
N ASN A 1139 23.47 -14.13 12.24
CA ASN A 1139 24.06 -15.44 11.92
C ASN A 1139 23.43 -16.17 10.72
N ILE A 1140 22.61 -15.49 9.91
CA ILE A 1140 22.08 -16.06 8.67
C ILE A 1140 23.08 -15.80 7.53
N PRO A 1141 23.61 -16.84 6.85
CA PRO A 1141 24.41 -16.66 5.64
C PRO A 1141 23.57 -15.95 4.57
N LEU A 1142 24.09 -14.89 3.95
CA LEU A 1142 23.31 -14.03 3.04
C LEU A 1142 22.61 -14.77 1.88
N SER A 1143 23.22 -15.85 1.39
CA SER A 1143 22.63 -16.76 0.38
C SER A 1143 21.30 -17.41 0.76
N LYS A 1144 20.93 -17.31 2.03
CA LYS A 1144 19.70 -17.79 2.59
C LYS A 1144 18.70 -16.64 2.74
N ALA A 1145 19.12 -15.41 3.09
CA ALA A 1145 18.28 -14.27 3.46
C ALA A 1145 17.12 -13.96 2.49
N GLU A 1146 17.32 -13.99 1.16
CA GLU A 1146 16.23 -13.79 0.17
C GLU A 1146 15.12 -14.86 0.26
N LYS A 1147 15.46 -16.06 0.73
CA LYS A 1147 14.52 -17.16 0.96
C LYS A 1147 13.73 -17.01 2.27
N TYR A 1148 14.28 -16.23 3.21
CA TYR A 1148 13.66 -15.90 4.51
C TYR A 1148 12.99 -14.52 4.49
N ALA A 1149 13.02 -13.82 3.35
CA ALA A 1149 12.26 -12.60 3.15
C ALA A 1149 10.77 -12.91 3.01
N HIS A 1150 10.06 -13.00 4.14
CA HIS A 1150 8.62 -13.20 4.11
C HIS A 1150 7.95 -11.95 3.56
N LYS A 1151 7.48 -12.04 2.31
CA LYS A 1151 6.46 -11.10 1.84
C LYS A 1151 5.28 -11.21 2.80
N ASN A 1152 4.97 -10.10 3.49
CA ASN A 1152 3.69 -9.85 4.15
C ASN A 1152 3.46 -10.64 5.45
N SER A 1153 4.43 -10.61 6.38
CA SER A 1153 4.26 -11.00 7.79
C SER A 1153 3.95 -9.77 8.65
N ASN A 1154 2.89 -9.80 9.46
CA ASN A 1154 2.44 -8.63 10.23
C ASN A 1154 1.66 -9.05 11.49
N PRO A 1155 1.79 -8.38 12.65
CA PRO A 1155 1.04 -8.75 13.84
C PRO A 1155 -0.49 -8.68 13.68
N ILE A 1156 -1.02 -7.89 12.75
CA ILE A 1156 -2.46 -7.71 12.50
C ILE A 1156 -2.90 -8.37 11.20
N VAL A 1157 -2.39 -7.93 10.04
CA VAL A 1157 -2.84 -8.45 8.73
C VAL A 1157 -1.67 -8.80 7.84
N GLY A 1158 -1.60 -10.05 7.39
CA GLY A 1158 -0.54 -10.52 6.52
C GLY A 1158 -0.66 -9.83 5.17
N ARG A 1159 -1.69 -10.15 4.36
CA ARG A 1159 -1.98 -9.42 3.11
C ARG A 1159 -3.12 -8.42 3.28
N ALA A 1160 -2.85 -7.15 3.01
CA ALA A 1160 -3.85 -6.09 2.92
C ALA A 1160 -3.78 -5.39 1.55
N VAL A 1161 -4.56 -5.86 0.57
CA VAL A 1161 -4.67 -5.21 -0.74
C VAL A 1161 -6.08 -4.68 -0.92
N LYS A 1162 -6.22 -3.37 -1.12
CA LYS A 1162 -7.50 -2.70 -1.37
C LYS A 1162 -7.88 -2.85 -2.84
N ALA A 1163 -9.03 -3.47 -3.10
CA ALA A 1163 -9.66 -3.46 -4.42
C ALA A 1163 -10.30 -2.08 -4.66
N GLU A 1164 -10.38 -1.63 -5.92
CA GLU A 1164 -10.98 -0.35 -6.29
C GLU A 1164 -12.46 -0.19 -5.84
N ALA A 1165 -13.16 -1.31 -5.56
CA ALA A 1165 -14.59 -1.32 -5.21
C ALA A 1165 -14.95 -2.03 -3.88
N GLY A 1166 -13.98 -2.48 -3.07
CA GLY A 1166 -14.23 -3.12 -1.76
C GLY A 1166 -14.24 -2.13 -0.58
N ILE A 1167 -14.96 -2.48 0.51
CA ILE A 1167 -14.97 -1.69 1.76
C ILE A 1167 -14.03 -2.36 2.75
N TYR A 1168 -12.97 -1.66 3.14
CA TYR A 1168 -11.97 -2.16 4.09
C TYR A 1168 -11.80 -1.13 5.21
N GLU A 1169 -12.23 -1.49 6.41
CA GLU A 1169 -12.10 -0.67 7.61
C GLU A 1169 -11.13 -1.31 8.58
N THR A 1170 -10.08 -0.57 8.91
CA THR A 1170 -9.09 -0.99 9.89
C THR A 1170 -8.88 0.13 10.88
N LYS A 1171 -9.06 -0.14 12.18
CA LYS A 1171 -9.08 0.93 13.17
C LYS A 1171 -8.70 0.46 14.57
N ASP A 1172 -7.90 1.23 15.29
CA ASP A 1172 -7.59 0.99 16.70
C ASP A 1172 -7.06 -0.45 16.94
N ASN A 1173 -6.21 -0.98 16.05
CA ASN A 1173 -5.55 -2.28 16.28
C ASN A 1173 -4.12 -2.04 16.78
N PHE A 1174 -3.65 -2.89 17.68
CA PHE A 1174 -2.31 -2.81 18.23
C PHE A 1174 -1.56 -4.12 18.07
N GLY A 1175 -0.38 -4.07 17.46
CA GLY A 1175 0.44 -5.24 17.22
C GLY A 1175 1.87 -5.00 17.63
N THR A 1176 2.41 -5.85 18.51
CA THR A 1176 3.86 -6.00 18.69
C THR A 1176 4.28 -7.31 18.08
N TRP A 1177 5.45 -7.32 17.47
CA TRP A 1177 6.03 -8.56 17.03
C TRP A 1177 7.53 -8.57 17.30
N SER A 1178 8.05 -9.74 17.68
CA SER A 1178 9.48 -9.95 17.77
C SER A 1178 9.91 -10.58 16.46
N GLU A 1179 10.22 -9.72 15.51
CA GLU A 1179 11.02 -10.04 14.36
C GLU A 1179 12.42 -9.56 14.68
N TYR A 1180 13.39 -10.45 14.71
CA TYR A 1180 14.78 -10.03 14.82
C TYR A 1180 15.19 -9.59 13.40
N TYR A 1181 14.63 -8.47 12.96
CA TYR A 1181 14.97 -7.76 11.73
C TYR A 1181 15.64 -6.44 12.15
N ALA A 1182 16.96 -6.40 12.04
CA ALA A 1182 17.65 -5.14 11.83
C ALA A 1182 17.56 -4.83 10.32
N ASP A 1183 16.78 -3.80 10.00
CA ASP A 1183 16.97 -2.90 8.86
C ASP A 1183 16.67 -3.33 7.41
N HIS A 1184 16.22 -4.55 7.06
CA HIS A 1184 16.20 -4.96 5.62
C HIS A 1184 15.02 -5.81 5.10
N ILE A 1185 13.73 -5.42 5.27
CA ILE A 1185 12.63 -5.75 4.32
C ILE A 1185 11.52 -4.70 4.36
N ILE A 1186 11.25 -4.04 3.24
CA ILE A 1186 10.02 -3.30 2.98
C ILE A 1186 8.98 -4.31 2.46
N SER A 1187 8.12 -4.81 3.35
CA SER A 1187 6.83 -5.36 2.90
C SER A 1187 5.81 -4.22 2.92
N GLN A 1188 5.08 -4.01 1.82
CA GLN A 1188 3.93 -3.13 1.78
C GLN A 1188 2.83 -3.71 2.68
N SER A 1189 2.96 -3.46 3.98
CA SER A 1189 1.95 -3.74 4.99
C SER A 1189 1.47 -2.39 5.51
N ILE A 1190 0.17 -2.12 5.36
CA ILE A 1190 -0.50 -0.95 5.94
C ILE A 1190 -0.04 -0.79 7.40
N VAL A 1191 0.55 0.37 7.72
CA VAL A 1191 0.92 0.74 9.08
C VAL A 1191 -0.38 0.90 9.88
N PHE A 1192 -0.69 -0.08 10.73
CA PHE A 1192 -1.74 0.07 11.73
C PHE A 1192 -1.19 0.86 12.92
N ASP A 1193 -1.46 2.15 12.90
CA ASP A 1193 -1.23 3.19 13.91
C ASP A 1193 -0.56 2.72 15.23
N LEU A 1194 0.75 2.96 15.33
CA LEU A 1194 1.57 2.68 16.52
C LEU A 1194 2.08 3.98 17.19
N SER A 1195 1.22 4.98 17.42
CA SER A 1195 1.49 5.98 18.48
C SER A 1195 0.22 6.72 18.89
N SER A 1196 0.13 7.16 20.15
CA SER A 1196 -0.84 8.19 20.53
C SER A 1196 -0.13 9.40 21.11
N THR A 1197 -0.27 10.53 20.43
CA THR A 1197 0.17 11.83 20.92
C THR A 1197 -0.80 12.29 22.02
N ASP A 1198 -0.28 12.60 23.21
CA ASP A 1198 -1.07 13.24 24.25
C ASP A 1198 -1.37 14.69 23.81
N GLU A 1199 -2.64 14.99 23.55
CA GLU A 1199 -3.09 16.28 22.98
C GLU A 1199 -2.82 17.49 23.89
N GLU A 1200 -2.56 17.30 25.20
CA GLU A 1200 -2.24 18.41 26.11
C GLU A 1200 -0.74 18.66 26.24
N THR A 1201 0.11 17.66 25.97
CA THR A 1201 1.56 17.75 26.24
C THR A 1201 2.45 17.65 25.01
N GLY A 1202 1.95 17.13 23.88
CA GLY A 1202 2.71 17.00 22.63
C GLY A 1202 3.88 16.01 22.71
N GLU A 1203 4.02 15.24 23.80
CA GLU A 1203 4.99 14.17 23.90
C GLU A 1203 4.51 12.92 23.16
N THR A 1204 5.25 12.51 22.13
CA THR A 1204 5.11 11.18 21.52
C THR A 1204 5.76 10.15 22.45
N LYS A 1205 4.94 9.37 23.16
CA LYS A 1205 5.42 8.24 23.96
C LYS A 1205 5.36 6.96 23.14
N LEU A 1206 6.51 6.34 22.90
CA LEU A 1206 6.58 4.88 22.71
C LEU A 1206 6.13 4.25 24.04
N PHE A 1207 4.96 3.62 24.06
CA PHE A 1207 4.43 3.06 25.32
C PHE A 1207 5.25 1.84 25.77
N ASN A 1208 5.73 1.89 27.01
CA ASN A 1208 5.58 0.72 27.88
C ASN A 1208 4.07 0.52 28.07
N ILE A 1209 3.51 -0.48 27.40
CA ILE A 1209 2.07 -0.73 27.34
C ILE A 1209 1.60 -1.09 28.75
N SER A 1210 0.75 -0.23 29.32
CA SER A 1210 0.11 -0.52 30.62
C SER A 1210 -1.32 -1.00 30.40
N GLU A 1211 -1.80 -1.85 31.30
CA GLU A 1211 -3.16 -2.40 31.32
C GLU A 1211 -4.26 -1.30 31.19
N LEU A 1212 -3.97 -0.11 31.70
CA LEU A 1212 -4.85 1.06 31.63
C LEU A 1212 -5.01 1.64 30.21
N PHE A 1213 -3.99 1.52 29.35
CA PHE A 1213 -4.03 1.97 27.94
C PHE A 1213 -5.00 1.11 27.12
N VAL A 1214 -4.87 -0.21 27.26
CA VAL A 1214 -5.72 -1.21 26.58
C VAL A 1214 -7.20 -1.03 26.97
N LYS A 1215 -7.45 -0.75 28.26
CA LYS A 1215 -8.79 -0.47 28.80
C LYS A 1215 -9.40 0.83 28.32
N ASN A 1216 -8.62 1.91 28.24
CA ASN A 1216 -9.14 3.24 27.94
C ASN A 1216 -9.26 3.53 26.43
N ARG A 1217 -8.31 3.07 25.61
CA ARG A 1217 -8.25 3.39 24.17
C ARG A 1217 -8.86 2.28 23.30
N LEU A 1218 -8.47 1.02 23.52
CA LEU A 1218 -9.02 -0.12 22.75
C LEU A 1218 -10.37 -0.61 23.30
N LYS A 1219 -10.81 -0.07 24.45
CA LYS A 1219 -11.97 -0.54 25.22
C LYS A 1219 -11.90 -2.04 25.55
N MET A 1220 -10.70 -2.60 25.55
CA MET A 1220 -10.43 -3.97 25.94
C MET A 1220 -10.18 -3.95 27.46
N ASP A 1221 -11.17 -4.38 28.23
CA ASP A 1221 -11.05 -4.41 29.68
C ASP A 1221 -10.26 -5.65 30.12
N LEU A 1222 -8.92 -5.61 30.05
CA LEU A 1222 -8.07 -6.76 30.44
C LEU A 1222 -8.33 -7.25 31.87
N ASP A 1223 -8.85 -6.37 32.73
CA ASP A 1223 -9.29 -6.68 34.10
C ASP A 1223 -10.60 -7.49 34.15
N ASN A 1224 -11.46 -7.43 33.12
CA ASN A 1224 -12.77 -8.11 33.00
C ASN A 1224 -12.87 -9.06 31.78
N VAL A 1225 -11.83 -9.13 30.97
CA VAL A 1225 -11.54 -10.21 30.03
C VAL A 1225 -10.78 -11.26 30.84
N TRP A 1226 -11.21 -12.50 30.68
CA TRP A 1226 -10.74 -13.67 31.40
C TRP A 1226 -9.29 -13.61 31.93
N LYS A 1227 -9.13 -13.76 33.25
CA LYS A 1227 -7.83 -13.90 33.89
C LYS A 1227 -7.35 -15.34 33.69
N PHE A 1228 -6.21 -15.53 33.02
CA PHE A 1228 -5.52 -16.82 32.97
C PHE A 1228 -4.36 -16.79 33.95
N GLU A 1229 -4.63 -17.21 35.19
CA GLU A 1229 -3.63 -17.43 36.24
C GLU A 1229 -3.78 -18.86 36.75
N ASP A 1230 -2.65 -19.51 37.04
CA ASP A 1230 -2.59 -20.87 37.61
C ASP A 1230 -3.39 -21.94 36.82
N GLY A 1231 -3.41 -21.83 35.48
CA GLY A 1231 -4.10 -22.79 34.60
C GLY A 1231 -5.62 -22.71 34.65
N VAL A 1232 -6.20 -21.65 35.22
CA VAL A 1232 -7.64 -21.46 35.35
C VAL A 1232 -8.06 -20.15 34.71
N LEU A 1233 -8.86 -20.26 33.64
CA LEU A 1233 -9.49 -19.13 32.97
C LEU A 1233 -10.71 -18.64 33.79
N THR A 1234 -10.49 -17.65 34.66
CA THR A 1234 -11.55 -17.07 35.49
C THR A 1234 -12.11 -15.79 34.86
N LEU A 1235 -13.42 -15.76 34.69
CA LEU A 1235 -14.17 -14.52 34.39
C LEU A 1235 -14.12 -13.66 35.66
N ARG A 1236 -13.77 -12.37 35.57
CA ARG A 1236 -14.00 -11.47 36.72
C ARG A 1236 -15.47 -11.18 36.90
#